data_AF-A0A2S4ZI71-F1
#
_entry.id   AF-A0A2S4ZI71-F1
#
_cell.length_a   1.000
_cell.length_b   1.000
_cell.length_c   1.000
_cell.angle_alpha   90.00
_cell.angle_beta   90.00
_cell.angle_gamma   90.00
#
_symmetry.space_group_name_H-M   'P 1'
#
loop_
_entity.id
_entity.type
_entity.pdbx_description
1 polymer ?
#
loop_
_entity_poly.entity_id
_entity_poly.type
_entity_poly.pdbx_seq_one_letter_code
_entity_poly.pdbx_strand_id
1 'polypeptide(L)'
;MARPLPAAGSLAALSLAATLLTAVPAPAATAGAAALPTGFATVVNAASGRCLDAKAAATANGTAVQQYACNGTTAQQWSFTDAGDGYVRINNRNDTNQVADVADVSTADNAPVHLWSYGGGANQQWLPVDDGGGAFHFVNRGSGKCLDDPGASLADSVQFVQYTCNGTAAQRFQVVPVTQSASNPDLGPNVVVFDPSMSASTIQGKLDTIFKQQETNQFGSQRYAVLFKPGAYNANVNVGFYTQVLGLGLTPDAVTVNGAVHAEADWFQGNATQNFWRGAENLSVNPTGGGDRWAVSQAAAYRRMHLRGNLALDDGGWSSGGYLADSKVDGQVNSGSQQQWLTRNSQLGSWTGSNWNMVFVGSQGVPATSFPNPPYTTVAQSPVTREKPFLYVDGSGTYQVFVPSVRTNSTATSWAGGSPAGSSLPLSQFYVVKPGATAAQINAALAAGQNLLVTPGVYHLDQTLKVTRPDTVVLGLGLATFVPDNGVTAMSVADVDGVKIAGLLFDAGTTSSKTLVEVGPAGSTASHAADPTSLHDVYFRVGGAGVGKAATSLVVNSDNVIGDHMWIWRADHGSGVGWTSNTADTGLVVNGDDVTMYGLFVEHFQKYQTVWNGNGGRTYFFQNEMPYDPPNQAAWMNGSTQGYAAYKVADSVTSHQAYGLGSYCYFNVNPSVTAARAIEAPDNPNVRFTSMVTVSLGGTGTIGHVINNTGGPSNATTNVANLVRYP
;
A
#
# COMPACT_ATOMS: atom_id res chain seq x y z
N MET A 1 -93.06 8.79 50.34
CA MET A 1 -92.22 8.11 49.33
C MET A 1 -90.80 8.64 49.50
N ALA A 2 -89.99 8.08 50.40
CA ALA A 2 -89.14 6.90 50.21
C ALA A 2 -88.01 7.09 49.17
N ARG A 3 -86.86 7.63 49.62
CA ARG A 3 -85.44 7.31 49.27
C ARG A 3 -84.49 8.40 49.82
N PRO A 4 -83.37 8.08 50.50
CA PRO A 4 -82.50 9.10 51.11
C PRO A 4 -81.08 9.23 50.50
N LEU A 5 -80.50 10.44 50.67
CA LEU A 5 -79.10 10.76 51.04
C LEU A 5 -77.94 10.57 50.01
N PRO A 6 -76.76 11.22 50.22
CA PRO A 6 -76.23 12.28 49.34
C PRO A 6 -74.87 11.93 48.70
N ALA A 7 -74.33 12.79 47.83
CA ALA A 7 -72.96 12.70 47.28
C ALA A 7 -72.50 14.07 46.76
N ALA A 8 -71.22 14.39 46.57
CA ALA A 8 -69.94 14.12 47.25
C ALA A 8 -68.92 15.02 46.52
N GLY A 9 -68.20 15.89 47.22
CA GLY A 9 -67.15 16.74 46.66
C GLY A 9 -65.92 16.66 47.55
N SER A 10 -64.90 15.91 47.12
CA SER A 10 -63.74 15.58 47.95
C SER A 10 -62.56 16.50 47.66
N LEU A 11 -62.26 17.38 48.62
CA LEU A 11 -60.94 17.94 48.88
C LEU A 11 -60.15 16.91 49.70
N ALA A 12 -58.99 16.45 49.22
CA ALA A 12 -58.12 15.53 49.94
C ALA A 12 -56.82 16.22 50.35
N ALA A 13 -56.49 16.03 51.63
CA ALA A 13 -55.46 16.70 52.40
C ALA A 13 -54.03 16.18 52.13
N LEU A 14 -53.05 17.08 52.29
CA LEU A 14 -51.62 16.77 52.43
C LEU A 14 -51.35 16.08 53.77
N SER A 15 -50.67 14.93 53.74
CA SER A 15 -49.95 14.35 54.87
C SER A 15 -48.44 14.41 54.60
N LEU A 16 -47.71 15.06 55.51
CA LEU A 16 -46.25 15.08 55.55
C LEU A 16 -45.72 13.75 56.10
N ALA A 17 -44.92 13.04 55.32
CA ALA A 17 -44.02 11.99 55.81
C ALA A 17 -42.57 12.46 55.58
N ALA A 18 -41.83 12.68 56.66
CA ALA A 18 -40.42 13.02 56.63
C ALA A 18 -39.58 11.76 56.41
N THR A 19 -38.97 11.62 55.24
CA THR A 19 -37.92 10.63 54.95
C THR A 19 -36.55 11.29 55.13
N LEU A 20 -35.75 10.78 56.07
CA LEU A 20 -34.31 11.06 56.11
C LEU A 20 -33.67 10.49 54.83
N LEU A 21 -33.20 11.36 53.94
CA LEU A 21 -32.23 10.96 52.91
C LEU A 21 -30.87 10.78 53.56
N THR A 22 -30.42 9.54 53.70
CA THR A 22 -29.00 9.25 53.81
C THR A 22 -28.35 9.57 52.46
N ALA A 23 -27.49 10.58 52.42
CA ALA A 23 -26.65 10.85 51.26
C ALA A 23 -25.69 9.66 51.07
N VAL A 24 -25.99 8.82 50.09
CA VAL A 24 -25.02 7.83 49.59
C VAL A 24 -23.91 8.62 48.91
N PRO A 25 -22.63 8.49 49.31
CA PRO A 25 -21.55 9.14 48.59
C PRO A 25 -21.55 8.61 47.15
N ALA A 26 -21.55 9.52 46.18
CA ALA A 26 -21.35 9.16 44.79
C ALA A 26 -20.06 8.34 44.68
N PRO A 27 -20.02 7.24 43.90
CA PRO A 27 -18.77 6.59 43.60
C PRO A 27 -17.84 7.63 42.98
N ALA A 28 -16.65 7.79 43.55
CA ALA A 28 -15.61 8.63 42.97
C ALA A 28 -15.46 8.21 41.50
N ALA A 29 -15.52 9.18 40.59
CA ALA A 29 -15.14 8.95 39.21
C ALA A 29 -13.71 8.39 39.24
N THR A 30 -13.55 7.11 38.94
CA THR A 30 -12.25 6.53 38.66
C THR A 30 -11.69 7.29 37.48
N ALA A 31 -10.69 8.14 37.70
CA ALA A 31 -9.83 8.61 36.64
C ALA A 31 -9.37 7.37 35.88
N GLY A 32 -9.71 7.27 34.59
CA GLY A 32 -9.31 6.13 33.77
C GLY A 32 -7.80 5.98 33.83
N ALA A 33 -7.31 4.75 34.01
CA ALA A 33 -5.89 4.46 33.95
C ALA A 33 -5.33 5.03 32.64
N ALA A 34 -4.24 5.80 32.72
CA ALA A 34 -3.60 6.36 31.55
C ALA A 34 -3.04 5.21 30.71
N ALA A 35 -3.46 5.11 29.44
CA ALA A 35 -2.84 4.18 28.50
C ALA A 35 -1.45 4.71 28.10
N LEU A 36 -0.50 3.80 27.89
CA LEU A 36 0.80 4.17 27.31
C LEU A 36 0.61 4.84 25.92
N PRO A 37 1.52 5.74 25.52
CA PRO A 37 1.46 6.37 24.20
C PRO A 37 1.59 5.34 23.07
N THR A 38 0.87 5.58 21.96
CA THR A 38 0.92 4.72 20.76
C THR A 38 2.11 5.03 19.83
N GLY A 39 2.82 6.13 20.08
CA GLY A 39 4.04 6.52 19.38
C GLY A 39 5.28 6.47 20.28
N PHE A 40 6.41 6.97 19.78
CA PHE A 40 7.61 7.07 20.60
C PHE A 40 7.42 8.02 21.78
N ALA A 41 7.94 7.62 22.92
CA ALA A 41 7.95 8.38 24.15
C ALA A 41 9.35 8.38 24.76
N THR A 42 9.63 9.42 25.53
CA THR A 42 10.78 9.46 26.41
C THR A 42 10.36 8.91 27.76
N VAL A 43 11.17 8.01 28.33
CA VAL A 43 10.93 7.39 29.64
C VAL A 43 11.84 8.04 30.66
N VAL A 44 11.29 8.90 31.51
CA VAL A 44 12.06 9.74 32.43
C VAL A 44 11.93 9.19 33.85
N ASN A 45 13.03 8.83 34.49
CA ASN A 45 13.02 8.36 35.87
C ASN A 45 12.59 9.49 36.82
N ALA A 46 11.67 9.20 37.74
CA ALA A 46 11.07 10.18 38.64
C ALA A 46 12.02 10.62 39.77
N ALA A 47 13.02 9.80 40.13
CA ALA A 47 14.02 10.18 41.13
C ALA A 47 15.07 11.12 40.52
N SER A 48 15.59 10.78 39.34
CA SER A 48 16.75 11.49 38.76
C SER A 48 16.41 12.55 37.73
N GLY A 49 15.19 12.54 37.16
CA GLY A 49 14.82 13.40 36.04
C GLY A 49 15.55 13.05 34.74
N ARG A 50 16.29 11.94 34.69
CA ARG A 50 17.03 11.48 33.51
C ARG A 50 16.24 10.47 32.71
N CYS A 51 16.64 10.36 31.45
CA CYS A 51 15.98 9.54 30.47
C CYS A 51 16.59 8.14 30.41
N LEU A 52 15.74 7.13 30.22
CA LEU A 52 16.12 5.80 29.76
C LEU A 52 16.81 5.93 28.40
N ASP A 53 18.04 5.43 28.30
CA ASP A 53 18.98 5.74 27.23
C ASP A 53 19.70 4.46 26.77
N ALA A 54 19.71 4.20 25.47
CA ALA A 54 20.56 3.18 24.87
C ALA A 54 21.98 3.75 24.75
N LYS A 55 22.93 3.21 25.53
CA LYS A 55 24.28 3.76 25.64
C LYS A 55 24.92 3.99 24.28
N ALA A 56 25.39 5.22 24.05
CA ALA A 56 26.04 5.66 22.81
C ALA A 56 25.19 5.48 21.54
N ALA A 57 23.85 5.46 21.69
CA ALA A 57 22.91 5.18 20.60
C ALA A 57 23.15 3.84 19.87
N ALA A 58 23.84 2.89 20.53
CA ALA A 58 24.15 1.59 19.94
C ALA A 58 22.91 0.68 19.91
N THR A 59 22.92 -0.27 18.97
CA THR A 59 21.82 -1.23 18.73
C THR A 59 22.27 -2.69 18.86
N ALA A 60 23.51 -2.94 19.30
CA ALA A 60 24.01 -4.29 19.47
C ALA A 60 23.45 -4.94 20.75
N ASN A 61 23.20 -6.25 20.70
CA ASN A 61 22.90 -7.06 21.89
C ASN A 61 23.96 -6.82 22.97
N GLY A 62 23.51 -6.60 24.19
CA GLY A 62 24.37 -6.26 25.33
C GLY A 62 24.62 -4.75 25.51
N THR A 63 24.10 -3.88 24.63
CA THR A 63 24.18 -2.43 24.84
C THR A 63 23.48 -2.05 26.14
N ALA A 64 24.20 -1.44 27.07
CA ALA A 64 23.62 -1.05 28.36
C ALA A 64 22.43 -0.09 28.17
N VAL A 65 21.33 -0.39 28.85
CA VAL A 65 20.22 0.56 29.03
C VAL A 65 20.53 1.33 30.30
N GLN A 66 20.83 2.61 30.15
CA GLN A 66 21.33 3.47 31.21
C GLN A 66 20.41 4.66 31.43
N GLN A 67 20.58 5.38 32.53
CA GLN A 67 20.06 6.74 32.65
C GLN A 67 21.06 7.74 32.08
N TYR A 68 20.56 8.73 31.34
CA TYR A 68 21.37 9.82 30.82
C TYR A 68 20.54 11.10 30.76
N ALA A 69 21.22 12.25 30.82
CA ALA A 69 20.63 13.56 30.64
C ALA A 69 19.74 13.57 29.38
N CYS A 70 18.50 14.01 29.54
CA CYS A 70 17.53 14.02 28.46
C CYS A 70 18.01 14.95 27.34
N ASN A 71 18.32 14.38 26.18
CA ASN A 71 18.98 15.05 25.05
C ASN A 71 18.16 14.96 23.75
N GLY A 72 17.00 14.31 23.78
CA GLY A 72 16.06 14.25 22.65
C GLY A 72 16.51 13.37 21.48
N THR A 73 17.66 12.70 21.58
CA THR A 73 18.13 11.76 20.55
C THR A 73 17.23 10.53 20.48
N THR A 74 17.30 9.80 19.37
CA THR A 74 16.59 8.53 19.18
C THR A 74 17.01 7.45 20.19
N ALA A 75 18.19 7.56 20.81
CA ALA A 75 18.63 6.67 21.88
C ALA A 75 17.74 6.70 23.12
N GLN A 76 16.99 7.79 23.32
CA GLN A 76 16.13 8.03 24.49
C GLN A 76 14.64 7.95 24.17
N GLN A 77 14.31 7.43 22.99
CA GLN A 77 12.95 7.35 22.50
C GLN A 77 12.57 5.89 22.38
N TRP A 78 11.45 5.54 23.00
CA TRP A 78 11.01 4.17 23.18
C TRP A 78 9.57 4.03 22.74
N SER A 79 9.24 2.94 22.06
CA SER A 79 7.85 2.57 21.78
C SER A 79 7.45 1.39 22.66
N PHE A 80 6.16 1.31 22.98
CA PHE A 80 5.60 0.24 23.79
C PHE A 80 4.73 -0.66 22.92
N THR A 81 5.23 -1.85 22.60
CA THR A 81 4.51 -2.78 21.72
C THR A 81 3.85 -3.87 22.53
N ASP A 82 2.57 -4.14 22.29
CA ASP A 82 1.83 -5.22 22.96
C ASP A 82 2.56 -6.58 22.83
N ALA A 83 2.59 -7.31 23.94
CA ALA A 83 3.12 -8.66 24.07
C ALA A 83 2.07 -9.67 24.58
N GLY A 84 0.80 -9.24 24.68
CA GLY A 84 -0.31 -10.03 25.19
C GLY A 84 -0.44 -9.96 26.71
N ASP A 85 -1.64 -10.27 27.23
CA ASP A 85 -1.96 -10.33 28.66
C ASP A 85 -1.66 -9.02 29.44
N GLY A 86 -1.67 -7.87 28.75
CA GLY A 86 -1.35 -6.57 29.32
C GLY A 86 0.15 -6.26 29.42
N TYR A 87 1.03 -7.16 28.98
CA TYR A 87 2.46 -6.93 28.92
C TYR A 87 2.85 -6.17 27.65
N VAL A 88 3.92 -5.38 27.74
CA VAL A 88 4.52 -4.70 26.61
C VAL A 88 6.00 -5.02 26.48
N ARG A 89 6.52 -4.76 25.29
CA ARG A 89 7.95 -4.65 25.00
C ARG A 89 8.30 -3.17 24.98
N ILE A 90 9.44 -2.81 25.59
CA ILE A 90 9.97 -1.45 25.57
C ILE A 90 11.06 -1.41 24.49
N ASN A 91 10.70 -0.99 23.27
CA ASN A 91 11.55 -1.05 22.08
C ASN A 91 12.31 0.26 21.87
N ASN A 92 13.61 0.21 21.59
CA ASN A 92 14.39 1.42 21.32
C ASN A 92 14.13 1.97 19.90
N ARG A 93 14.09 3.29 19.72
CA ARG A 93 13.86 3.91 18.40
C ARG A 93 15.01 3.69 17.40
N ASN A 94 16.26 3.51 17.85
CA ASN A 94 17.39 3.24 16.94
C ASN A 94 17.26 1.89 16.24
N ASP A 95 16.67 0.90 16.90
CA ASP A 95 16.25 -0.36 16.30
C ASP A 95 15.11 -0.95 17.13
N THR A 96 13.90 -0.92 16.58
CA THR A 96 12.70 -1.39 17.29
C THR A 96 12.70 -2.90 17.54
N ASN A 97 13.64 -3.66 16.97
CA ASN A 97 13.83 -5.07 17.32
C ASN A 97 14.65 -5.26 18.60
N GLN A 98 15.35 -4.23 19.07
CA GLN A 98 16.10 -4.22 20.32
C GLN A 98 15.20 -3.73 21.45
N VAL A 99 15.04 -4.56 22.47
CA VAL A 99 14.14 -4.30 23.61
C VAL A 99 14.91 -4.24 24.93
N ALA A 100 14.34 -3.56 25.92
CA ALA A 100 14.81 -3.63 27.29
C ALA A 100 14.67 -5.08 27.81
N ASP A 101 15.81 -5.72 28.04
CA ASP A 101 15.97 -7.13 28.41
C ASP A 101 16.73 -7.22 29.73
N VAL A 102 16.24 -8.05 30.65
CA VAL A 102 16.99 -8.42 31.86
C VAL A 102 18.00 -9.51 31.51
N ALA A 103 19.28 -9.17 31.64
CA ALA A 103 20.38 -10.02 31.22
C ALA A 103 20.34 -11.43 31.84
N ASP A 104 20.73 -12.41 31.03
CA ASP A 104 20.82 -13.83 31.39
C ASP A 104 19.52 -14.44 31.94
N VAL A 105 18.36 -13.84 31.61
CA VAL A 105 17.03 -14.26 32.11
C VAL A 105 17.00 -14.29 33.65
N SER A 106 17.82 -13.46 34.28
CA SER A 106 18.01 -13.48 35.73
C SER A 106 16.74 -13.06 36.46
N THR A 107 16.48 -13.67 37.62
CA THR A 107 15.44 -13.24 38.58
C THR A 107 16.03 -12.58 39.82
N ALA A 108 17.36 -12.41 39.86
CA ALA A 108 18.06 -11.78 40.98
C ALA A 108 17.86 -10.26 40.99
N ASP A 109 17.92 -9.67 42.18
CA ASP A 109 18.03 -8.22 42.32
C ASP A 109 19.35 -7.74 41.72
N ASN A 110 19.35 -6.52 41.19
CA ASN A 110 20.50 -5.88 40.53
C ASN A 110 20.98 -6.58 39.26
N ALA A 111 20.18 -7.48 38.67
CA ALA A 111 20.48 -7.98 37.34
C ALA A 111 20.37 -6.83 36.31
N PRO A 112 21.38 -6.62 35.45
CA PRO A 112 21.43 -5.46 34.57
C PRO A 112 20.39 -5.56 33.46
N VAL A 113 19.85 -4.39 33.09
CA VAL A 113 19.01 -4.24 31.90
C VAL A 113 19.87 -3.78 30.73
N HIS A 114 19.75 -4.45 29.60
CA HIS A 114 20.44 -4.12 28.37
C HIS A 114 19.50 -4.22 27.16
N LEU A 115 19.98 -3.79 26.00
CA LEU A 115 19.31 -4.07 24.75
C LEU A 115 19.61 -5.50 24.33
N TRP A 116 18.57 -6.20 23.93
CA TRP A 116 18.69 -7.48 23.26
C TRP A 116 17.63 -7.63 22.17
N SER A 117 17.98 -8.35 21.10
CA SER A 117 17.03 -8.72 20.06
C SER A 117 15.84 -9.44 20.69
N TYR A 118 14.62 -8.97 20.39
CA TYR A 118 13.42 -9.60 20.92
C TYR A 118 13.28 -11.04 20.42
N GLY A 119 13.25 -11.99 21.35
CA GLY A 119 13.08 -13.42 21.10
C GLY A 119 11.83 -14.01 21.73
N GLY A 120 10.99 -13.20 22.40
CA GLY A 120 9.78 -13.68 23.08
C GLY A 120 9.98 -14.13 24.53
N GLY A 121 11.17 -13.96 25.09
CA GLY A 121 11.47 -14.33 26.49
C GLY A 121 10.68 -13.50 27.50
N ALA A 122 10.32 -14.11 28.64
CA ALA A 122 9.59 -13.40 29.70
C ALA A 122 10.44 -12.28 30.35
N ASN A 123 11.77 -12.39 30.29
CA ASN A 123 12.71 -11.35 30.72
C ASN A 123 12.69 -10.09 29.83
N GLN A 124 12.02 -10.14 28.68
CA GLN A 124 11.88 -9.04 27.70
C GLN A 124 10.51 -8.37 27.72
N GLN A 125 9.63 -8.80 28.62
CA GLN A 125 8.24 -8.36 28.69
C GLN A 125 7.99 -7.68 30.03
N TRP A 126 7.34 -6.52 29.97
CA TRP A 126 7.14 -5.65 31.12
C TRP A 126 5.65 -5.32 31.23
N LEU A 127 5.07 -5.52 32.41
CA LEU A 127 3.73 -5.04 32.75
C LEU A 127 3.86 -3.57 33.15
N PRO A 128 3.29 -2.63 32.37
CA PRO A 128 3.20 -1.25 32.78
C PRO A 128 2.06 -1.10 33.80
N VAL A 129 2.39 -0.60 34.98
CA VAL A 129 1.41 -0.31 36.04
C VAL A 129 1.32 1.20 36.19
N ASP A 130 0.12 1.74 36.00
CA ASP A 130 -0.14 3.18 36.05
C ASP A 130 -0.10 3.69 37.50
N ASP A 131 0.81 4.63 37.75
CA ASP A 131 0.97 5.34 39.03
C ASP A 131 0.32 6.74 39.00
N GLY A 132 -0.48 7.04 37.97
CA GLY A 132 -1.20 8.28 37.78
C GLY A 132 -0.34 9.42 37.21
N GLY A 133 -0.99 10.35 36.51
CA GLY A 133 -0.33 11.54 35.95
C GLY A 133 0.65 11.26 34.80
N GLY A 134 0.52 10.11 34.14
CA GLY A 134 1.43 9.66 33.09
C GLY A 134 2.73 9.03 33.59
N ALA A 135 2.80 8.70 34.88
CA ALA A 135 3.88 7.94 35.47
C ALA A 135 3.53 6.46 35.58
N PHE A 136 4.51 5.59 35.34
CA PHE A 136 4.37 4.14 35.41
C PHE A 136 5.54 3.52 36.15
N HIS A 137 5.32 2.36 36.74
CA HIS A 137 6.40 1.41 37.00
C HIS A 137 6.24 0.19 36.08
N PHE A 138 7.37 -0.43 35.74
CA PHE A 138 7.41 -1.54 34.78
C PHE A 138 7.84 -2.82 35.49
N VAL A 139 6.96 -3.81 35.56
CA VAL A 139 7.19 -5.09 36.24
C VAL A 139 7.55 -6.16 35.23
N ASN A 140 8.73 -6.76 35.34
CA ASN A 140 9.19 -7.81 34.45
C ASN A 140 8.35 -9.08 34.57
N ARG A 141 7.90 -9.67 33.45
CA ARG A 141 7.07 -10.89 33.42
C ARG A 141 7.81 -12.10 33.98
N GLY A 142 9.12 -12.20 33.74
CA GLY A 142 9.92 -13.35 34.16
C GLY A 142 10.23 -13.39 35.65
N SER A 143 10.45 -12.23 36.27
CA SER A 143 10.90 -12.14 37.68
C SER A 143 9.87 -11.55 38.64
N GLY A 144 8.86 -10.83 38.15
CA GLY A 144 7.94 -10.04 38.98
C GLY A 144 8.59 -8.80 39.61
N LYS A 145 9.80 -8.42 39.16
CA LYS A 145 10.58 -7.29 39.69
C LYS A 145 10.47 -6.06 38.81
N CYS A 146 10.73 -4.89 39.39
CA CYS A 146 10.56 -3.61 38.72
C CYS A 146 11.85 -3.17 38.01
N LEU A 147 11.72 -2.47 36.88
CA LEU A 147 12.80 -1.67 36.31
C LEU A 147 13.22 -0.61 37.34
N ASP A 148 14.51 -0.54 37.66
CA ASP A 148 15.01 0.21 38.81
C ASP A 148 16.30 0.96 38.46
N ASP A 149 16.34 2.24 38.84
CA ASP A 149 17.58 3.00 38.91
C ASP A 149 18.35 2.65 40.20
N PRO A 150 19.46 1.90 40.10
CA PRO A 150 20.10 1.32 41.28
C PRO A 150 20.58 2.40 42.24
N GLY A 151 20.07 2.32 43.48
CA GLY A 151 20.41 3.26 44.55
C GLY A 151 19.81 4.66 44.38
N ALA A 152 18.78 4.82 43.52
CA ALA A 152 18.16 6.11 43.20
C ALA A 152 19.20 7.17 42.76
N SER A 153 20.11 6.76 41.89
CA SER A 153 21.25 7.56 41.47
C SER A 153 20.84 8.82 40.68
N LEU A 154 21.53 9.92 40.95
CA LEU A 154 21.39 11.16 40.19
C LEU A 154 22.53 11.36 39.19
N ALA A 155 23.20 10.30 38.75
CA ALA A 155 24.34 10.36 37.84
C ALA A 155 23.98 9.88 36.42
N ASP A 156 24.62 10.45 35.41
CA ASP A 156 24.56 9.93 34.04
C ASP A 156 25.32 8.60 33.93
N SER A 157 24.96 7.82 32.90
CA SER A 157 25.61 6.57 32.53
C SER A 157 25.52 5.45 33.58
N VAL A 158 24.55 5.53 34.48
CA VAL A 158 24.22 4.43 35.40
C VAL A 158 23.28 3.47 34.69
N GLN A 159 23.69 2.20 34.58
CA GLN A 159 22.88 1.16 33.95
C GLN A 159 21.68 0.80 34.83
N PHE A 160 20.49 0.74 34.23
CA PHE A 160 19.29 0.27 34.92
C PHE A 160 19.42 -1.21 35.26
N VAL A 161 18.75 -1.61 36.34
CA VAL A 161 18.66 -3.01 36.78
C VAL A 161 17.21 -3.41 36.95
N GLN A 162 16.94 -4.68 37.22
CA GLN A 162 15.72 -5.05 37.91
C GLN A 162 15.94 -5.10 39.42
N TYR A 163 14.93 -4.73 40.19
CA TYR A 163 14.96 -4.84 41.65
C TYR A 163 13.56 -5.14 42.19
N THR A 164 13.50 -5.79 43.36
CA THR A 164 12.24 -6.00 44.08
C THR A 164 11.41 -4.71 44.12
N CYS A 165 10.15 -4.78 43.67
CA CYS A 165 9.28 -3.61 43.60
C CYS A 165 9.08 -3.01 45.00
N ASN A 166 9.49 -1.75 45.17
CA ASN A 166 9.58 -1.08 46.46
C ASN A 166 8.81 0.26 46.51
N GLY A 167 8.17 0.65 45.41
CA GLY A 167 7.32 1.85 45.33
C GLY A 167 8.09 3.18 45.45
N THR A 168 9.42 3.15 45.36
CA THR A 168 10.25 4.36 45.41
C THR A 168 10.29 5.06 44.06
N ALA A 169 10.71 6.33 44.05
CA ALA A 169 10.88 7.10 42.82
C ALA A 169 11.93 6.49 41.87
N ALA A 170 12.82 5.61 42.35
CA ALA A 170 13.80 4.90 41.52
C ALA A 170 13.15 3.94 40.51
N GLN A 171 11.92 3.50 40.78
CA GLN A 171 11.16 2.55 39.95
C GLN A 171 9.99 3.20 39.20
N ARG A 172 9.82 4.53 39.37
CA ARG A 172 8.72 5.29 38.79
C ARG A 172 9.24 6.10 37.61
N PHE A 173 8.53 6.05 36.49
CA PHE A 173 8.94 6.65 35.23
C PHE A 173 7.83 7.48 34.62
N GLN A 174 8.09 8.75 34.37
CA GLN A 174 7.23 9.58 33.55
C GLN A 174 7.40 9.17 32.08
N VAL A 175 6.32 8.74 31.46
CA VAL A 175 6.31 8.41 30.03
C VAL A 175 5.79 9.61 29.27
N VAL A 176 6.70 10.37 28.66
CA VAL A 176 6.40 11.62 27.97
C VAL A 176 6.37 11.36 26.46
N PRO A 177 5.23 11.49 25.77
CA PRO A 177 5.18 11.38 24.32
C PRO A 177 6.20 12.32 23.67
N VAL A 178 6.97 11.83 22.71
CA VAL A 178 7.83 12.69 21.90
C VAL A 178 6.90 13.60 21.09
N THR A 179 7.04 14.92 21.25
CA THR A 179 6.26 15.89 20.48
C THR A 179 6.57 15.71 19.00
N GLN A 180 5.59 15.27 18.22
CA GLN A 180 5.72 15.18 16.78
C GLN A 180 5.84 16.59 16.21
N SER A 181 6.97 16.89 15.59
CA SER A 181 7.15 18.12 14.81
C SER A 181 6.86 17.82 13.34
N ALA A 182 6.57 18.87 12.57
CA ALA A 182 6.41 18.73 11.12
C ALA A 182 7.70 18.20 10.43
N SER A 183 8.85 18.31 11.10
CA SER A 183 10.16 17.80 10.65
C SER A 183 10.51 16.39 11.13
N ASN A 184 9.75 15.84 12.07
CA ASN A 184 9.91 14.48 12.59
C ASN A 184 8.54 13.87 12.95
N PRO A 185 7.65 13.70 11.95
CA PRO A 185 6.36 13.06 12.17
C PRO A 185 6.58 11.60 12.57
N ASP A 186 5.74 11.08 13.46
CA ASP A 186 5.68 9.65 13.69
C ASP A 186 4.84 9.02 12.59
N LEU A 187 5.50 8.31 11.67
CA LEU A 187 4.88 7.60 10.56
C LEU A 187 4.64 6.10 10.88
N GLY A 188 4.78 5.71 12.14
CA GLY A 188 4.61 4.34 12.59
C GLY A 188 5.85 3.46 12.39
N PRO A 189 5.85 2.26 12.99
CA PRO A 189 7.04 1.41 13.10
C PRO A 189 7.49 0.77 11.77
N ASN A 190 6.61 0.76 10.77
CA ASN A 190 6.85 0.12 9.47
C ASN A 190 7.39 1.08 8.41
N VAL A 191 7.60 2.34 8.79
CA VAL A 191 8.26 3.35 7.96
C VAL A 191 9.68 3.53 8.46
N VAL A 192 10.65 3.08 7.66
CA VAL A 192 12.07 3.21 7.95
C VAL A 192 12.58 4.43 7.21
N VAL A 193 13.11 5.41 7.95
CA VAL A 193 13.65 6.65 7.37
C VAL A 193 15.15 6.69 7.60
N PHE A 194 15.90 6.70 6.51
CA PHE A 194 17.34 6.93 6.51
C PHE A 194 17.66 8.41 6.23
N ASP A 195 18.70 8.90 6.90
CA ASP A 195 19.28 10.21 6.63
C ASP A 195 20.80 10.10 6.40
N PRO A 196 21.44 11.08 5.75
CA PRO A 196 22.84 10.96 5.32
C PRO A 196 23.85 10.87 6.47
N SER A 197 23.47 11.16 7.72
CA SER A 197 24.34 10.99 8.88
C SER A 197 24.44 9.54 9.35
N MET A 198 23.51 8.66 8.94
CA MET A 198 23.54 7.25 9.28
C MET A 198 24.66 6.52 8.53
N SER A 199 25.33 5.60 9.23
CA SER A 199 26.42 4.84 8.60
C SER A 199 25.90 3.87 7.53
N ALA A 200 26.69 3.65 6.48
CA ALA A 200 26.32 2.73 5.39
C ALA A 200 26.05 1.30 5.91
N SER A 201 26.79 0.83 6.92
CA SER A 201 26.57 -0.50 7.51
C SER A 201 25.26 -0.58 8.28
N THR A 202 24.87 0.49 8.99
CA THR A 202 23.57 0.57 9.67
C THR A 202 22.42 0.53 8.66
N ILE A 203 22.51 1.32 7.59
CA ILE A 203 21.53 1.35 6.52
C ILE A 203 21.42 -0.04 5.88
N GLN A 204 22.55 -0.60 5.44
CA GLN A 204 22.58 -1.90 4.78
C GLN A 204 22.03 -3.02 5.67
N GLY A 205 22.43 -3.09 6.95
CA GLY A 205 21.92 -4.12 7.85
C GLY A 205 20.40 -4.07 8.04
N LYS A 206 19.80 -2.88 8.04
CA LYS A 206 18.34 -2.72 8.11
C LYS A 206 17.66 -3.13 6.80
N LEU A 207 18.24 -2.76 5.66
CA LEU A 207 17.77 -3.17 4.33
C LEU A 207 17.78 -4.70 4.19
N ASP A 208 18.89 -5.34 4.55
CA ASP A 208 19.05 -6.80 4.50
C ASP A 208 18.04 -7.51 5.40
N THR A 209 17.75 -6.95 6.57
CA THR A 209 16.75 -7.48 7.51
C THR A 209 15.35 -7.46 6.89
N ILE A 210 14.96 -6.35 6.27
CA ILE A 210 13.65 -6.21 5.61
C ILE A 210 13.57 -7.16 4.42
N PHE A 211 14.60 -7.19 3.56
CA PHE A 211 14.62 -8.05 2.40
C PHE A 211 14.52 -9.53 2.79
N LYS A 212 15.33 -9.99 3.74
CA LYS A 212 15.28 -11.39 4.21
C LYS A 212 13.90 -11.79 4.74
N GLN A 213 13.17 -10.85 5.35
CA GLN A 213 11.80 -11.10 5.81
C GLN A 213 10.81 -11.13 4.65
N GLN A 214 11.02 -10.27 3.64
CA GLN A 214 10.03 -10.01 2.60
C GLN A 214 10.28 -10.74 1.28
N GLU A 215 11.45 -11.32 1.05
CA GLU A 215 11.84 -11.97 -0.20
C GLU A 215 10.84 -13.06 -0.63
N THR A 216 10.45 -13.92 0.31
CA THR A 216 9.52 -15.04 0.07
C THR A 216 8.13 -14.80 0.67
N ASN A 217 7.88 -13.61 1.23
CA ASN A 217 6.66 -13.31 1.98
C ASN A 217 5.50 -12.85 1.10
N GLN A 218 5.15 -13.67 0.11
CA GLN A 218 4.17 -13.34 -0.91
C GLN A 218 2.80 -12.97 -0.30
N PHE A 219 2.31 -13.70 0.70
CA PHE A 219 0.96 -13.47 1.25
C PHE A 219 0.93 -13.00 2.71
N GLY A 220 2.07 -12.65 3.31
CA GLY A 220 2.11 -12.16 4.68
C GLY A 220 1.49 -10.78 4.86
N SER A 221 1.29 -10.41 6.12
CA SER A 221 0.71 -9.13 6.52
C SER A 221 1.74 -8.01 6.71
N GLN A 222 3.04 -8.34 6.72
CA GLN A 222 4.09 -7.36 6.88
C GLN A 222 4.18 -6.45 5.66
N ARG A 223 4.38 -5.16 5.93
CA ARG A 223 4.43 -4.06 4.96
C ARG A 223 5.57 -3.13 5.36
N TYR A 224 6.34 -2.63 4.42
CA TYR A 224 7.43 -1.70 4.69
C TYR A 224 7.49 -0.56 3.69
N ALA A 225 7.71 0.64 4.20
CA ALA A 225 8.17 1.77 3.39
C ALA A 225 9.57 2.17 3.84
N VAL A 226 10.51 2.15 2.89
CA VAL A 226 11.92 2.50 3.11
C VAL A 226 12.18 3.85 2.45
N LEU A 227 12.41 4.87 3.26
CA LEU A 227 12.49 6.26 2.86
C LEU A 227 13.92 6.77 3.02
N PHE A 228 14.42 7.50 2.04
CA PHE A 228 15.72 8.15 2.06
C PHE A 228 15.53 9.66 2.03
N LYS A 229 16.00 10.37 3.07
CA LYS A 229 16.04 11.85 3.05
C LYS A 229 16.99 12.36 1.96
N PRO A 230 16.84 13.61 1.50
CA PRO A 230 17.76 14.21 0.55
C PRO A 230 19.24 14.03 0.96
N GLY A 231 20.07 13.60 0.02
CA GLY A 231 21.49 13.29 0.24
C GLY A 231 21.98 12.10 -0.59
N ALA A 232 23.18 11.62 -0.28
CA ALA A 232 23.83 10.52 -0.98
C ALA A 232 24.08 9.34 -0.02
N TYR A 233 23.85 8.12 -0.52
CA TYR A 233 23.92 6.89 0.25
C TYR A 233 24.74 5.85 -0.51
N ASN A 234 25.54 5.05 0.20
CA ASN A 234 26.16 3.84 -0.36
C ASN A 234 25.35 2.65 0.14
N ALA A 235 24.52 2.05 -0.73
CA ALA A 235 23.59 1.00 -0.33
C ALA A 235 23.23 0.08 -1.51
N ASN A 236 22.98 -1.18 -1.20
CA ASN A 236 22.40 -2.17 -2.10
C ASN A 236 20.99 -2.53 -1.61
N VAL A 237 19.97 -1.96 -2.25
CA VAL A 237 18.57 -2.09 -1.83
C VAL A 237 17.89 -3.18 -2.66
N ASN A 238 17.88 -4.43 -2.18
CA ASN A 238 17.08 -5.50 -2.79
C ASN A 238 15.63 -5.41 -2.28
N VAL A 239 14.65 -5.37 -3.18
CA VAL A 239 13.26 -5.05 -2.87
C VAL A 239 12.41 -6.32 -2.93
N GLY A 240 12.01 -6.82 -1.76
CA GLY A 240 11.11 -7.98 -1.60
C GLY A 240 9.63 -7.62 -1.71
N PHE A 241 8.74 -8.56 -1.38
CA PHE A 241 7.30 -8.33 -1.34
C PHE A 241 6.92 -7.19 -0.38
N TYR A 242 5.84 -6.50 -0.69
CA TYR A 242 5.25 -5.41 0.09
C TYR A 242 6.24 -4.38 0.63
N THR A 243 7.27 -4.09 -0.16
CA THR A 243 8.30 -3.12 0.16
C THR A 243 8.27 -2.02 -0.88
N GLN A 244 8.16 -0.77 -0.42
CA GLN A 244 8.26 0.41 -1.28
C GLN A 244 9.50 1.21 -0.88
N VAL A 245 10.36 1.52 -1.84
CA VAL A 245 11.56 2.34 -1.67
C VAL A 245 11.29 3.74 -2.20
N LEU A 246 11.55 4.76 -1.39
CA LEU A 246 11.13 6.14 -1.63
C LEU A 246 12.26 7.13 -1.36
N GLY A 247 12.56 8.00 -2.32
CA GLY A 247 13.32 9.22 -2.05
C GLY A 247 12.40 10.35 -1.56
N LEU A 248 12.83 11.08 -0.53
CA LEU A 248 12.11 12.22 0.05
C LEU A 248 12.57 13.57 -0.51
N GLY A 249 13.12 13.59 -1.71
CA GLY A 249 13.43 14.81 -2.45
C GLY A 249 12.21 15.39 -3.17
N LEU A 250 12.25 16.66 -3.56
CA LEU A 250 11.27 17.16 -4.53
C LEU A 250 11.55 16.61 -5.94
N THR A 251 12.81 16.30 -6.24
CA THR A 251 13.27 15.67 -7.49
C THR A 251 14.06 14.39 -7.18
N PRO A 252 14.15 13.45 -8.12
CA PRO A 252 14.88 12.20 -7.91
C PRO A 252 16.35 12.42 -7.57
N ASP A 253 16.99 13.41 -8.20
CA ASP A 253 18.41 13.72 -7.98
C ASP A 253 18.73 14.31 -6.61
N ALA A 254 17.73 14.74 -5.84
CA ALA A 254 17.95 15.15 -4.45
C ALA A 254 18.29 13.97 -3.54
N VAL A 255 18.01 12.73 -3.96
CA VAL A 255 18.36 11.49 -3.26
C VAL A 255 19.17 10.61 -4.21
N THR A 256 20.43 10.34 -3.89
CA THR A 256 21.29 9.46 -4.71
C THR A 256 21.68 8.21 -3.94
N VAL A 257 21.37 7.04 -4.49
CA VAL A 257 21.91 5.76 -4.04
C VAL A 257 23.08 5.36 -4.96
N ASN A 258 24.29 5.36 -4.43
CA ASN A 258 25.47 4.76 -5.07
C ASN A 258 25.49 3.28 -4.72
N GLY A 259 25.18 2.43 -5.70
CA GLY A 259 24.80 1.04 -5.49
C GLY A 259 23.55 0.73 -6.30
N ALA A 260 22.61 -0.05 -5.77
CA ALA A 260 21.45 -0.51 -6.54
C ALA A 260 20.13 -0.33 -5.79
N VAL A 261 19.04 -0.18 -6.54
CA VAL A 261 17.66 -0.31 -6.02
C VAL A 261 16.93 -1.27 -6.95
N HIS A 262 16.95 -2.54 -6.57
CA HIS A 262 16.77 -3.64 -7.51
C HIS A 262 15.80 -4.69 -7.00
N ALA A 263 15.24 -5.47 -7.92
CA ALA A 263 14.40 -6.62 -7.61
C ALA A 263 14.91 -7.83 -8.39
N GLU A 264 15.12 -8.93 -7.67
CA GLU A 264 15.64 -10.20 -8.18
C GLU A 264 14.59 -11.30 -8.13
N ALA A 265 14.77 -12.35 -8.93
CA ALA A 265 13.89 -13.52 -8.92
C ALA A 265 14.59 -14.80 -8.38
N ASP A 266 15.72 -14.63 -7.70
CA ASP A 266 16.50 -15.71 -7.08
C ASP A 266 15.66 -16.66 -6.21
N TRP A 267 14.76 -16.09 -5.39
CA TRP A 267 13.87 -16.85 -4.50
C TRP A 267 13.00 -17.88 -5.23
N PHE A 268 12.75 -17.65 -6.52
CA PHE A 268 11.98 -18.51 -7.39
C PHE A 268 12.78 -18.92 -8.64
N GLN A 269 14.09 -19.14 -8.47
CA GLN A 269 14.98 -19.74 -9.49
C GLN A 269 15.00 -18.94 -10.81
N GLY A 270 15.00 -17.61 -10.72
CA GLY A 270 14.99 -16.70 -11.85
C GLY A 270 13.60 -16.47 -12.46
N ASN A 271 12.57 -17.19 -11.99
CA ASN A 271 11.20 -16.97 -12.43
C ASN A 271 10.58 -15.76 -11.71
N ALA A 272 10.47 -14.64 -12.40
CA ALA A 272 9.91 -13.41 -11.86
C ALA A 272 8.37 -13.34 -11.97
N THR A 273 7.67 -14.37 -12.46
CA THR A 273 6.20 -14.34 -12.64
C THR A 273 5.40 -14.12 -11.34
N GLN A 274 6.06 -14.19 -10.18
CA GLN A 274 5.46 -13.93 -8.88
C GLN A 274 6.06 -12.72 -8.15
N ASN A 275 6.95 -11.94 -8.79
CA ASN A 275 7.56 -10.75 -8.19
C ASN A 275 6.61 -9.55 -8.17
N PHE A 276 5.60 -9.63 -7.30
CA PHE A 276 4.53 -8.64 -7.15
C PHE A 276 4.77 -7.62 -6.02
N TRP A 277 3.80 -6.71 -5.88
CA TRP A 277 3.54 -5.83 -4.73
C TRP A 277 4.78 -5.13 -4.19
N ARG A 278 5.46 -4.36 -5.04
CA ARG A 278 6.64 -3.58 -4.64
C ARG A 278 6.72 -2.27 -5.41
N GLY A 279 7.67 -1.42 -5.05
CA GLY A 279 7.88 -0.21 -5.83
C GLY A 279 9.16 0.53 -5.49
N ALA A 280 9.66 1.28 -6.46
CA ALA A 280 10.76 2.23 -6.30
C ALA A 280 10.32 3.58 -6.86
N GLU A 281 10.50 4.64 -6.07
CA GLU A 281 10.05 5.97 -6.47
C GLU A 281 10.91 7.14 -5.98
N ASN A 282 11.07 8.14 -6.86
CA ASN A 282 11.60 9.47 -6.56
C ASN A 282 13.04 9.50 -6.02
N LEU A 283 13.92 8.68 -6.58
CA LEU A 283 15.35 8.68 -6.25
C LEU A 283 16.20 8.43 -7.50
N SER A 284 17.47 8.80 -7.41
CA SER A 284 18.48 8.49 -8.41
C SER A 284 19.36 7.32 -7.96
N VAL A 285 19.76 6.48 -8.91
CA VAL A 285 20.63 5.33 -8.68
C VAL A 285 21.87 5.43 -9.56
N ASN A 286 23.03 5.24 -8.96
CA ASN A 286 24.32 5.12 -9.63
C ASN A 286 24.85 3.69 -9.44
N PRO A 287 24.52 2.77 -10.36
CA PRO A 287 24.89 1.36 -10.25
C PRO A 287 26.40 1.14 -10.31
N THR A 288 26.95 0.43 -9.32
CA THR A 288 28.40 0.14 -9.21
C THR A 288 28.97 -0.59 -10.43
N GLY A 289 28.12 -1.32 -11.19
CA GLY A 289 28.49 -2.02 -12.43
C GLY A 289 27.96 -1.39 -13.72
N GLY A 290 27.39 -0.18 -13.67
CA GLY A 290 26.81 0.50 -14.83
C GLY A 290 25.43 -0.02 -15.28
N GLY A 291 24.86 -1.01 -14.58
CA GLY A 291 23.51 -1.50 -14.81
C GLY A 291 22.81 -1.89 -13.51
N ASP A 292 21.49 -1.77 -13.50
CA ASP A 292 20.58 -2.16 -12.42
C ASP A 292 19.52 -3.14 -12.95
N ARG A 293 18.76 -3.77 -12.06
CA ARG A 293 17.76 -4.78 -12.41
C ARG A 293 16.43 -4.56 -11.71
N TRP A 294 15.36 -4.65 -12.46
CA TRP A 294 13.99 -4.61 -11.95
C TRP A 294 13.20 -5.79 -12.50
N ALA A 295 13.58 -7.01 -12.09
CA ALA A 295 12.97 -8.25 -12.53
C ALA A 295 11.64 -8.49 -11.80
N VAL A 296 10.56 -7.94 -12.35
CA VAL A 296 9.24 -7.91 -11.68
C VAL A 296 8.11 -8.42 -12.55
N SER A 297 6.96 -8.65 -11.94
CA SER A 297 5.69 -8.84 -12.66
C SER A 297 4.70 -7.71 -12.34
N GLN A 298 3.40 -7.99 -12.21
CA GLN A 298 2.38 -6.97 -11.97
C GLN A 298 2.50 -6.28 -10.59
N ALA A 299 1.89 -5.10 -10.45
CA ALA A 299 1.90 -4.27 -9.22
C ALA A 299 3.30 -3.97 -8.65
N ALA A 300 4.25 -3.71 -9.55
CA ALA A 300 5.63 -3.41 -9.23
C ALA A 300 6.09 -2.10 -9.91
N ALA A 301 5.74 -0.97 -9.31
CA ALA A 301 5.91 0.34 -9.95
C ALA A 301 7.37 0.82 -9.93
N TYR A 302 7.86 1.32 -11.08
CA TYR A 302 9.12 2.05 -11.21
C TYR A 302 8.82 3.49 -11.64
N ARG A 303 8.71 4.41 -10.67
CA ARG A 303 8.18 5.77 -10.90
C ARG A 303 9.19 6.85 -10.55
N ARG A 304 9.29 7.89 -11.38
CA ARG A 304 10.06 9.08 -11.01
C ARG A 304 11.51 8.72 -10.62
N MET A 305 12.11 7.76 -11.31
CA MET A 305 13.47 7.30 -11.03
C MET A 305 14.46 7.99 -11.96
N HIS A 306 15.69 8.20 -11.49
CA HIS A 306 16.81 8.56 -12.37
C HIS A 306 17.91 7.50 -12.27
N LEU A 307 17.89 6.55 -13.19
CA LEU A 307 18.91 5.51 -13.26
C LEU A 307 20.06 5.96 -14.17
N ARG A 308 21.23 6.15 -13.58
CA ARG A 308 22.46 6.57 -14.27
C ARG A 308 23.21 5.35 -14.82
N GLY A 309 22.51 4.54 -15.61
CA GLY A 309 23.02 3.27 -16.14
C GLY A 309 22.00 2.52 -17.01
N ASN A 310 22.28 1.24 -17.28
CA ASN A 310 21.38 0.33 -17.98
C ASN A 310 20.35 -0.30 -17.02
N LEU A 311 19.21 -0.73 -17.54
CA LEU A 311 18.17 -1.43 -16.76
C LEU A 311 17.81 -2.76 -17.41
N ALA A 312 18.00 -3.87 -16.69
CA ALA A 312 17.43 -5.16 -17.06
C ALA A 312 16.06 -5.34 -16.39
N LEU A 313 15.06 -5.83 -17.13
CA LEU A 313 13.70 -6.04 -16.60
C LEU A 313 13.40 -7.51 -16.30
N ASP A 314 14.37 -8.40 -16.48
CA ASP A 314 14.26 -9.82 -16.17
C ASP A 314 15.47 -10.33 -15.38
N ASP A 315 15.38 -11.59 -15.00
CA ASP A 315 16.45 -12.33 -14.31
C ASP A 315 16.69 -13.70 -14.97
N GLY A 316 16.60 -13.72 -16.31
CA GLY A 316 16.86 -14.90 -17.13
C GLY A 316 15.75 -15.97 -17.18
N GLY A 317 14.78 -15.95 -16.25
CA GLY A 317 13.58 -16.81 -16.28
C GLY A 317 12.35 -16.11 -16.85
N TRP A 318 11.14 -16.64 -16.60
CA TRP A 318 9.90 -16.00 -17.05
C TRP A 318 9.61 -14.72 -16.27
N SER A 319 9.01 -13.72 -16.92
CA SER A 319 8.63 -12.46 -16.29
C SER A 319 7.39 -11.85 -16.97
N SER A 320 6.49 -11.25 -16.18
CA SER A 320 5.17 -10.78 -16.64
C SER A 320 4.84 -9.38 -16.08
N GLY A 321 5.83 -8.50 -16.14
CA GLY A 321 5.70 -7.08 -15.83
C GLY A 321 4.93 -6.33 -16.91
N GLY A 322 4.92 -5.01 -16.90
CA GLY A 322 5.42 -4.15 -15.85
C GLY A 322 5.20 -2.70 -16.22
N TYR A 323 5.59 -1.80 -15.31
CA TYR A 323 5.21 -0.41 -15.39
C TYR A 323 6.37 0.51 -15.01
N LEU A 324 6.73 1.39 -15.95
CA LEU A 324 7.75 2.43 -15.78
C LEU A 324 7.17 3.79 -16.17
N ALA A 325 7.20 4.75 -15.25
CA ALA A 325 6.66 6.09 -15.53
C ALA A 325 7.48 7.23 -14.96
N ASP A 326 7.40 8.39 -15.62
CA ASP A 326 8.03 9.64 -15.19
C ASP A 326 9.55 9.49 -14.92
N SER A 327 10.21 8.55 -15.57
CA SER A 327 11.58 8.14 -15.20
C SER A 327 12.59 8.46 -16.28
N LYS A 328 13.83 8.65 -15.87
CA LYS A 328 15.00 8.82 -16.75
C LYS A 328 15.95 7.65 -16.55
N VAL A 329 16.22 6.92 -17.62
CA VAL A 329 17.25 5.88 -17.66
C VAL A 329 18.30 6.34 -18.66
N ASP A 330 19.49 6.67 -18.18
CA ASP A 330 20.56 7.22 -19.04
C ASP A 330 21.06 6.21 -20.07
N GLY A 331 21.04 4.92 -19.72
CA GLY A 331 21.47 3.82 -20.57
C GLY A 331 20.33 3.14 -21.33
N GLN A 332 20.57 1.89 -21.70
CA GLN A 332 19.60 1.03 -22.36
C GLN A 332 18.70 0.33 -21.34
N VAL A 333 17.39 0.32 -21.61
CA VAL A 333 16.47 -0.61 -20.97
C VAL A 333 16.38 -1.87 -21.84
N ASN A 334 16.60 -3.03 -21.23
CA ASN A 334 16.47 -4.34 -21.86
C ASN A 334 15.29 -5.08 -21.22
N SER A 335 14.27 -5.38 -22.01
CA SER A 335 13.11 -6.13 -21.52
C SER A 335 13.44 -7.57 -21.14
N GLY A 336 14.50 -8.13 -21.74
CA GLY A 336 14.81 -9.56 -21.60
C GLY A 336 13.61 -10.43 -21.93
N SER A 337 13.28 -11.36 -21.05
CA SER A 337 12.15 -12.29 -21.19
C SER A 337 10.75 -11.71 -20.95
N GLN A 338 10.64 -10.44 -20.55
CA GLN A 338 9.37 -9.80 -20.19
C GLN A 338 8.31 -10.03 -21.27
N GLN A 339 7.17 -10.60 -20.87
CA GLN A 339 6.06 -10.88 -21.78
C GLN A 339 5.50 -9.58 -22.37
N GLN A 340 5.35 -8.56 -21.53
CA GLN A 340 4.81 -7.26 -21.91
C GLN A 340 5.38 -6.16 -21.00
N TRP A 341 5.21 -4.89 -21.38
CA TRP A 341 5.60 -3.76 -20.56
C TRP A 341 4.93 -2.45 -20.99
N LEU A 342 4.59 -1.58 -20.04
CA LEU A 342 4.25 -0.17 -20.32
C LEU A 342 5.35 0.76 -19.82
N THR A 343 5.82 1.65 -20.71
CA THR A 343 6.66 2.80 -20.35
C THR A 343 6.00 4.11 -20.78
N ARG A 344 5.63 4.97 -19.83
CA ARG A 344 5.03 6.28 -20.15
C ARG A 344 5.80 7.48 -19.62
N ASN A 345 5.77 8.58 -20.36
CA ASN A 345 6.35 9.87 -19.93
C ASN A 345 7.79 9.76 -19.42
N SER A 346 8.61 8.96 -20.08
CA SER A 346 9.98 8.66 -19.65
C SER A 346 11.01 9.06 -20.69
N GLN A 347 12.27 9.16 -20.27
CA GLN A 347 13.43 9.38 -21.14
C GLN A 347 14.37 8.19 -20.99
N LEU A 348 14.57 7.43 -22.07
CA LEU A 348 15.50 6.31 -22.07
C LEU A 348 16.68 6.63 -22.99
N GLY A 349 17.87 6.12 -22.71
CA GLY A 349 18.99 6.18 -23.66
C GLY A 349 18.67 5.35 -24.90
N SER A 350 18.16 4.13 -24.69
CA SER A 350 17.53 3.30 -25.73
C SER A 350 16.67 2.20 -25.11
N TRP A 351 15.93 1.47 -25.95
CA TRP A 351 15.22 0.25 -25.57
C TRP A 351 15.66 -0.92 -26.46
N THR A 352 15.75 -2.12 -25.87
CA THR A 352 15.92 -3.39 -26.59
C THR A 352 15.08 -4.50 -25.96
N GLY A 353 14.89 -5.59 -26.71
CA GLY A 353 14.09 -6.74 -26.28
C GLY A 353 12.59 -6.53 -26.51
N SER A 354 11.89 -7.65 -26.70
CA SER A 354 10.44 -7.71 -26.86
C SER A 354 9.99 -9.16 -26.74
N ASN A 355 8.77 -9.37 -26.25
CA ASN A 355 8.11 -10.67 -26.34
C ASN A 355 6.73 -10.52 -27.02
N TRP A 356 5.67 -10.16 -26.31
CA TRP A 356 4.31 -10.08 -26.87
C TRP A 356 3.77 -8.67 -27.04
N ASN A 357 4.03 -7.76 -26.10
CA ASN A 357 3.40 -6.43 -26.12
C ASN A 357 4.21 -5.37 -25.34
N MET A 358 5.10 -4.63 -26.00
CA MET A 358 5.78 -3.49 -25.37
C MET A 358 5.17 -2.17 -25.84
N VAL A 359 4.65 -1.39 -24.90
CA VAL A 359 3.89 -0.17 -25.17
C VAL A 359 4.62 1.04 -24.60
N PHE A 360 4.73 2.09 -25.41
CA PHE A 360 5.36 3.35 -25.06
C PHE A 360 4.39 4.50 -25.29
N VAL A 361 4.22 5.39 -24.31
CA VAL A 361 3.30 6.52 -24.42
C VAL A 361 3.96 7.80 -23.92
N GLY A 362 4.14 8.79 -24.79
CA GLY A 362 4.80 10.04 -24.40
C GLY A 362 6.26 9.85 -23.98
N SER A 363 6.89 8.72 -24.30
CA SER A 363 8.27 8.40 -23.91
C SER A 363 9.26 8.73 -25.04
N GLN A 364 10.50 9.06 -24.66
CA GLN A 364 11.61 9.38 -25.56
C GLN A 364 12.69 8.31 -25.49
N GLY A 365 13.47 8.17 -26.57
CA GLY A 365 14.49 7.12 -26.69
C GLY A 365 13.92 5.69 -26.81
N VAL A 366 12.68 5.60 -27.30
CA VAL A 366 11.93 4.36 -27.50
C VAL A 366 11.80 4.05 -28.99
N PRO A 367 11.61 2.79 -29.40
CA PRO A 367 11.42 2.42 -30.79
C PRO A 367 10.14 3.01 -31.38
N ALA A 368 10.11 3.16 -32.71
CA ALA A 368 8.87 3.45 -33.42
C ALA A 368 7.92 2.24 -33.38
N THR A 369 6.63 2.48 -33.60
CA THR A 369 5.63 1.40 -33.72
C THR A 369 6.02 0.42 -34.83
N SER A 370 6.11 -0.86 -34.49
CA SER A 370 6.46 -1.95 -35.42
C SER A 370 5.63 -3.22 -35.21
N PHE A 371 4.60 -3.16 -34.36
CA PHE A 371 3.70 -4.30 -34.14
C PHE A 371 3.15 -4.84 -35.48
N PRO A 372 3.21 -6.16 -35.72
CA PRO A 372 3.43 -7.23 -34.75
C PRO A 372 4.90 -7.65 -34.53
N ASN A 373 5.87 -7.17 -35.32
CA ASN A 373 7.25 -7.67 -35.24
C ASN A 373 8.33 -6.59 -35.49
N PRO A 374 9.15 -6.24 -34.48
CA PRO A 374 8.95 -6.56 -33.06
C PRO A 374 7.64 -5.92 -32.55
N PRO A 375 6.99 -6.49 -31.51
CA PRO A 375 5.69 -6.03 -31.03
C PRO A 375 5.77 -4.75 -30.18
N TYR A 376 6.17 -3.66 -30.83
CA TYR A 376 6.24 -2.33 -30.26
C TYR A 376 5.04 -1.49 -30.67
N THR A 377 4.39 -0.87 -29.69
CA THR A 377 3.31 0.10 -29.88
C THR A 377 3.73 1.43 -29.25
N THR A 378 3.91 2.46 -30.08
CA THR A 378 4.40 3.76 -29.62
C THR A 378 3.37 4.85 -29.91
N VAL A 379 2.94 5.55 -28.86
CA VAL A 379 2.06 6.72 -28.90
C VAL A 379 2.89 7.94 -28.52
N ALA A 380 2.94 8.93 -29.41
CA ALA A 380 3.89 10.04 -29.29
C ALA A 380 3.69 10.91 -28.03
N GLN A 381 2.45 11.03 -27.55
CA GLN A 381 2.08 11.87 -26.41
C GLN A 381 1.05 11.18 -25.55
N SER A 382 1.13 11.36 -24.24
CA SER A 382 0.08 10.95 -23.32
C SER A 382 -0.99 12.05 -23.28
N PRO A 383 -2.24 11.82 -23.72
CA PRO A 383 -3.22 12.89 -23.91
C PRO A 383 -3.58 13.62 -22.61
N VAL A 384 -3.70 12.91 -21.49
CA VAL A 384 -3.94 13.48 -20.17
C VAL A 384 -3.25 12.62 -19.12
N THR A 385 -2.38 13.21 -18.31
CA THR A 385 -1.72 12.51 -17.21
C THR A 385 -1.69 13.39 -15.97
N ARG A 386 -1.58 12.77 -14.82
CA ARG A 386 -1.14 13.40 -13.57
C ARG A 386 -0.15 12.46 -12.95
N GLU A 387 1.00 12.95 -12.51
CA GLU A 387 1.93 12.08 -11.79
C GLU A 387 1.41 11.82 -10.37
N LYS A 388 1.76 10.66 -9.82
CA LYS A 388 1.31 10.22 -8.50
C LYS A 388 1.74 11.21 -7.41
N PRO A 389 0.88 11.56 -6.43
CA PRO A 389 1.33 12.29 -5.25
C PRO A 389 2.40 11.51 -4.47
N PHE A 390 3.36 12.23 -3.88
CA PHE A 390 4.45 11.59 -3.12
C PHE A 390 4.84 12.41 -1.90
N LEU A 391 5.28 11.70 -0.86
CA LEU A 391 5.83 12.28 0.35
C LEU A 391 7.24 12.81 0.06
N TYR A 392 7.57 14.00 0.53
CA TYR A 392 8.91 14.56 0.46
C TYR A 392 9.21 15.44 1.68
N VAL A 393 10.48 15.82 1.80
CA VAL A 393 10.97 16.74 2.82
C VAL A 393 11.46 18.01 2.13
N ASP A 394 10.93 19.16 2.55
CA ASP A 394 11.33 20.45 2.01
C ASP A 394 12.70 20.92 2.55
N GLY A 395 13.19 22.05 2.05
CA GLY A 395 14.50 22.59 2.44
C GLY A 395 14.62 22.97 3.93
N SER A 396 13.51 23.06 4.67
CA SER A 396 13.50 23.28 6.12
C SER A 396 13.56 21.97 6.93
N GLY A 397 13.49 20.81 6.26
CA GLY A 397 13.36 19.52 6.91
C GLY A 397 11.92 19.13 7.24
N THR A 398 10.92 19.88 6.76
CA THR A 398 9.50 19.62 7.02
C THR A 398 8.91 18.64 6.01
N TYR A 399 8.12 17.67 6.50
CA TYR A 399 7.44 16.70 5.66
C TYR A 399 6.19 17.30 5.01
N GLN A 400 6.03 16.99 3.73
CA GLN A 400 5.01 17.49 2.84
C GLN A 400 4.58 16.39 1.87
N VAL A 401 3.37 16.49 1.32
CA VAL A 401 2.97 15.70 0.16
C VAL A 401 2.93 16.60 -1.06
N PHE A 402 3.75 16.32 -2.07
CA PHE A 402 3.67 17.01 -3.35
C PHE A 402 2.55 16.40 -4.20
N VAL A 403 1.71 17.25 -4.77
CA VAL A 403 0.59 16.90 -5.64
C VAL A 403 0.89 17.46 -7.04
N PRO A 404 1.38 16.62 -7.98
CA PRO A 404 1.66 17.06 -9.34
C PRO A 404 0.42 17.59 -10.06
N SER A 405 0.59 18.63 -10.86
CA SER A 405 -0.48 19.15 -11.73
C SER A 405 -0.83 18.17 -12.84
N VAL A 406 -2.07 18.26 -13.33
CA VAL A 406 -2.50 17.60 -14.57
C VAL A 406 -1.69 18.15 -15.74
N ARG A 407 -1.29 17.27 -16.65
CA ARG A 407 -0.58 17.59 -17.89
C ARG A 407 -1.38 17.04 -19.07
N THR A 408 -1.46 17.81 -20.14
CA THR A 408 -2.09 17.40 -21.40
C THR A 408 -1.05 17.22 -22.49
N ASN A 409 -1.24 16.24 -23.36
CA ASN A 409 -0.32 15.92 -24.48
C ASN A 409 1.14 15.83 -24.01
N SER A 410 1.32 15.21 -22.84
CA SER A 410 2.57 15.20 -22.12
C SER A 410 3.55 14.23 -22.75
N THR A 411 4.83 14.63 -22.73
CA THR A 411 5.96 13.79 -23.10
C THR A 411 7.06 13.92 -22.06
N ALA A 412 7.92 12.91 -21.99
CA ALA A 412 9.07 12.85 -21.10
C ALA A 412 8.72 13.09 -19.61
N THR A 413 9.77 13.17 -18.80
CA THR A 413 9.63 13.35 -17.36
C THR A 413 9.08 14.74 -17.00
N SER A 414 8.44 14.83 -15.84
CA SER A 414 7.87 16.04 -15.24
C SER A 414 8.93 16.91 -14.55
N TRP A 415 10.13 16.38 -14.34
CA TRP A 415 11.11 16.93 -13.38
C TRP A 415 12.52 17.16 -13.96
N ALA A 416 12.89 16.56 -15.10
CA ALA A 416 14.25 16.75 -15.63
C ALA A 416 14.50 18.19 -16.10
N GLY A 417 13.44 18.94 -16.43
CA GLY A 417 13.50 20.35 -16.81
C GLY A 417 13.48 21.34 -15.64
N GLY A 418 13.51 20.86 -14.38
CA GLY A 418 13.42 21.70 -13.18
C GLY A 418 12.31 21.26 -12.22
N SER A 419 11.86 22.17 -11.36
CA SER A 419 10.80 21.89 -10.40
C SER A 419 9.51 21.46 -11.13
N PRO A 420 8.93 20.29 -10.78
CA PRO A 420 7.67 19.88 -11.37
C PRO A 420 6.55 20.87 -11.02
N ALA A 421 5.59 21.05 -11.93
CA ALA A 421 4.37 21.81 -11.64
C ALA A 421 3.47 21.02 -10.67
N GLY A 422 2.97 21.69 -9.63
CA GLY A 422 2.13 21.09 -8.60
C GLY A 422 2.05 21.95 -7.34
N SER A 423 1.42 21.42 -6.31
CA SER A 423 1.30 22.04 -4.99
C SER A 423 1.88 21.15 -3.90
N SER A 424 2.23 21.72 -2.75
CA SER A 424 2.68 20.97 -1.56
C SER A 424 1.67 21.11 -0.44
N LEU A 425 1.22 19.99 0.10
CA LEU A 425 0.31 19.92 1.23
C LEU A 425 1.07 19.51 2.50
N PRO A 426 1.01 20.29 3.60
CA PRO A 426 1.67 19.94 4.84
C PRO A 426 1.01 18.75 5.51
N LEU A 427 1.82 17.92 6.19
CA LEU A 427 1.30 16.78 6.92
C LEU A 427 0.27 17.14 8.01
N SER A 428 0.23 18.40 8.46
CA SER A 428 -0.83 18.88 9.36
C SER A 428 -2.24 18.81 8.74
N GLN A 429 -2.35 18.75 7.41
CA GLN A 429 -3.60 18.51 6.69
C GLN A 429 -3.92 17.02 6.49
N PHE A 430 -3.07 16.11 6.97
CA PHE A 430 -3.25 14.68 6.82
C PHE A 430 -3.58 14.03 8.15
N TYR A 431 -4.52 13.09 8.13
CA TYR A 431 -4.60 12.07 9.14
C TYR A 431 -3.64 10.95 8.77
N VAL A 432 -2.64 10.72 9.64
CA VAL A 432 -1.66 9.65 9.48
C VAL A 432 -2.28 8.36 10.02
N VAL A 433 -2.81 7.53 9.12
CA VAL A 433 -3.46 6.26 9.45
C VAL A 433 -2.38 5.25 9.81
N LYS A 434 -2.48 4.65 10.99
CA LYS A 434 -1.54 3.65 11.55
C LYS A 434 -2.29 2.39 11.96
N PRO A 435 -1.61 1.22 12.05
CA PRO A 435 -2.22 -0.01 12.52
C PRO A 435 -3.04 0.22 13.81
N GLY A 436 -4.27 -0.28 13.83
CA GLY A 436 -5.24 -0.06 14.91
C GLY A 436 -6.25 1.06 14.67
N ALA A 437 -6.04 1.93 13.67
CA ALA A 437 -7.05 2.92 13.29
C ALA A 437 -8.32 2.26 12.73
N THR A 438 -9.48 2.71 13.20
CA THR A 438 -10.78 2.18 12.77
C THR A 438 -11.32 2.93 11.55
N ALA A 439 -12.20 2.29 10.77
CA ALA A 439 -12.89 2.95 9.66
C ALA A 439 -13.68 4.19 10.11
N ALA A 440 -14.24 4.17 11.34
CA ALA A 440 -14.91 5.33 11.94
C ALA A 440 -13.97 6.52 12.14
N GLN A 441 -12.76 6.28 12.65
CA GLN A 441 -11.75 7.33 12.84
C GLN A 441 -11.27 7.90 11.50
N ILE A 442 -11.03 7.03 10.52
CA ILE A 442 -10.63 7.45 9.18
C ILE A 442 -11.73 8.30 8.53
N ASN A 443 -13.00 7.87 8.62
CA ASN A 443 -14.13 8.65 8.12
C ASN A 443 -14.32 9.98 8.86
N ALA A 444 -14.10 10.02 10.18
CA ALA A 444 -14.17 11.25 10.95
C ALA A 444 -13.10 12.26 10.48
N ALA A 445 -11.88 11.80 10.19
CA ALA A 445 -10.82 12.64 9.65
C ALA A 445 -11.16 13.19 8.25
N LEU A 446 -11.67 12.33 7.36
CA LEU A 446 -12.15 12.75 6.03
C LEU A 446 -13.25 13.81 6.13
N ALA A 447 -14.24 13.59 7.00
CA ALA A 447 -15.33 14.52 7.26
C ALA A 447 -14.85 15.84 7.89
N ALA A 448 -13.77 15.81 8.68
CA ALA A 448 -13.14 16.98 9.28
C ALA A 448 -12.26 17.78 8.29
N GLY A 449 -12.20 17.38 7.01
CA GLY A 449 -11.43 18.10 6.01
C GLY A 449 -9.98 17.63 5.85
N GLN A 450 -9.58 16.53 6.48
CA GLN A 450 -8.22 15.99 6.35
C GLN A 450 -8.07 15.14 5.08
N ASN A 451 -6.84 15.08 4.57
CA ASN A 451 -6.36 14.07 3.64
C ASN A 451 -5.93 12.81 4.43
N LEU A 452 -5.60 11.72 3.74
CA LEU A 452 -5.12 10.49 4.37
C LEU A 452 -3.70 10.17 3.92
N LEU A 453 -2.80 9.95 4.88
CA LEU A 453 -1.52 9.30 4.68
C LEU A 453 -1.59 7.93 5.36
N VAL A 454 -1.74 6.87 4.58
CA VAL A 454 -1.93 5.51 5.09
C VAL A 454 -0.56 4.84 5.20
N THR A 455 -0.08 4.67 6.42
CA THR A 455 1.23 4.07 6.69
C THR A 455 1.19 2.56 6.44
N PRO A 456 2.34 1.87 6.28
CA PRO A 456 2.37 0.47 5.89
C PRO A 456 1.69 -0.42 6.94
N GLY A 457 0.65 -1.14 6.51
CA GLY A 457 -0.14 -2.03 7.36
C GLY A 457 -1.32 -2.65 6.61
N VAL A 458 -2.04 -3.54 7.28
CA VAL A 458 -3.30 -4.14 6.81
C VAL A 458 -4.42 -3.65 7.71
N TYR A 459 -5.44 -3.04 7.11
CA TYR A 459 -6.48 -2.28 7.78
C TYR A 459 -7.85 -2.87 7.48
N HIS A 460 -8.47 -3.47 8.50
CA HIS A 460 -9.81 -4.02 8.41
C HIS A 460 -10.86 -2.92 8.54
N LEU A 461 -11.88 -2.96 7.68
CA LEU A 461 -12.92 -1.93 7.56
C LEU A 461 -14.29 -2.55 7.80
N ASP A 462 -14.94 -2.16 8.90
CA ASP A 462 -16.31 -2.56 9.24
C ASP A 462 -17.38 -1.69 8.56
N GLN A 463 -16.97 -0.60 7.93
CA GLN A 463 -17.80 0.32 7.16
C GLN A 463 -17.02 0.95 6.02
N THR A 464 -17.74 1.41 4.99
CA THR A 464 -17.15 2.07 3.82
C THR A 464 -16.46 3.38 4.19
N LEU A 465 -15.24 3.56 3.67
CA LEU A 465 -14.56 4.85 3.70
C LEU A 465 -15.20 5.81 2.68
N LYS A 466 -15.57 7.02 3.12
CA LYS A 466 -16.32 7.99 2.30
C LYS A 466 -15.47 9.20 1.95
N VAL A 467 -14.94 9.23 0.73
CA VAL A 467 -14.20 10.38 0.21
C VAL A 467 -15.17 11.31 -0.51
N THR A 468 -15.58 12.38 0.17
CA THR A 468 -16.65 13.28 -0.31
C THR A 468 -16.17 14.69 -0.64
N ARG A 469 -14.98 15.06 -0.21
CA ARG A 469 -14.42 16.39 -0.42
C ARG A 469 -13.60 16.41 -1.72
N PRO A 470 -13.79 17.42 -2.61
CA PRO A 470 -12.90 17.64 -3.74
C PRO A 470 -11.44 17.72 -3.30
N ASP A 471 -10.51 17.41 -4.21
CA ASP A 471 -9.06 17.49 -3.98
C ASP A 471 -8.51 16.60 -2.86
N THR A 472 -9.31 15.69 -2.29
CA THR A 472 -8.83 14.79 -1.22
C THR A 472 -7.71 13.90 -1.75
N VAL A 473 -6.58 13.90 -1.05
CA VAL A 473 -5.47 12.98 -1.28
C VAL A 473 -5.58 11.80 -0.31
N VAL A 474 -5.58 10.59 -0.85
CA VAL A 474 -5.43 9.33 -0.11
C VAL A 474 -4.16 8.66 -0.61
N LEU A 475 -3.07 8.82 0.13
CA LEU A 475 -1.74 8.30 -0.21
C LEU A 475 -1.35 7.16 0.71
N GLY A 476 -1.20 5.96 0.17
CA GLY A 476 -0.63 4.80 0.84
C GLY A 476 0.89 4.74 0.70
N LEU A 477 1.55 4.27 1.76
CA LEU A 477 2.98 3.95 1.79
C LEU A 477 3.15 2.44 1.99
N GLY A 478 4.16 1.86 1.35
CA GLY A 478 4.56 0.47 1.59
C GLY A 478 3.46 -0.55 1.31
N LEU A 479 2.65 -0.31 0.27
CA LEU A 479 1.55 -1.18 -0.14
C LEU A 479 0.50 -1.36 0.99
N ALA A 480 0.20 -0.26 1.69
CA ALA A 480 -0.87 -0.22 2.69
C ALA A 480 -2.16 -0.83 2.12
N THR A 481 -2.77 -1.71 2.90
CA THR A 481 -3.83 -2.61 2.43
C THR A 481 -5.13 -2.37 3.19
N PHE A 482 -6.23 -2.13 2.49
CA PHE A 482 -7.57 -2.11 3.08
C PHE A 482 -8.30 -3.43 2.83
N VAL A 483 -8.91 -3.99 3.87
CA VAL A 483 -9.71 -5.22 3.84
C VAL A 483 -11.14 -4.88 4.29
N PRO A 484 -12.15 -4.90 3.40
CA PRO A 484 -13.53 -4.72 3.82
C PRO A 484 -14.06 -5.98 4.49
N ASP A 485 -14.54 -5.82 5.72
CA ASP A 485 -15.24 -6.88 6.45
C ASP A 485 -16.74 -6.85 6.14
N ASN A 486 -17.44 -7.95 6.42
CA ASN A 486 -18.91 -8.01 6.36
C ASN A 486 -19.52 -7.64 4.99
N GLY A 487 -18.74 -7.70 3.90
CA GLY A 487 -19.20 -7.42 2.54
C GLY A 487 -19.44 -5.93 2.24
N VAL A 488 -18.88 -5.02 3.03
CA VAL A 488 -18.96 -3.59 2.75
C VAL A 488 -18.10 -3.23 1.53
N THR A 489 -18.43 -2.12 0.86
CA THR A 489 -17.47 -1.50 -0.06
C THR A 489 -16.32 -0.90 0.75
N ALA A 490 -15.07 -1.14 0.38
CA ALA A 490 -13.92 -0.61 1.13
C ALA A 490 -13.87 0.92 1.05
N MET A 491 -14.06 1.47 -0.15
CA MET A 491 -14.03 2.92 -0.37
C MET A 491 -15.03 3.37 -1.43
N SER A 492 -15.70 4.48 -1.16
CA SER A 492 -16.55 5.20 -2.11
C SER A 492 -16.07 6.64 -2.25
N VAL A 493 -15.99 7.12 -3.49
CA VAL A 493 -15.69 8.50 -3.83
C VAL A 493 -16.97 9.17 -4.35
N ALA A 494 -17.28 10.36 -3.85
CA ALA A 494 -18.39 11.15 -4.39
C ALA A 494 -18.07 11.65 -5.81
N ASP A 495 -19.09 12.15 -6.52
CA ASP A 495 -18.90 12.80 -7.84
C ASP A 495 -18.29 14.20 -7.66
N VAL A 496 -16.99 14.24 -7.36
CA VAL A 496 -16.25 15.47 -7.03
C VAL A 496 -14.93 15.54 -7.77
N ASP A 497 -14.48 16.78 -8.00
CA ASP A 497 -13.21 17.06 -8.67
C ASP A 497 -12.02 16.52 -7.87
N GLY A 498 -11.00 16.09 -8.61
CA GLY A 498 -9.64 16.11 -8.12
C GLY A 498 -9.32 15.12 -7.00
N VAL A 499 -10.08 14.05 -6.76
CA VAL A 499 -9.63 13.07 -5.75
C VAL A 499 -8.39 12.33 -6.25
N LYS A 500 -7.40 12.12 -5.39
CA LYS A 500 -6.16 11.40 -5.71
C LYS A 500 -6.03 10.18 -4.79
N ILE A 501 -6.22 8.96 -5.33
CA ILE A 501 -5.99 7.70 -4.60
C ILE A 501 -4.69 7.08 -5.12
N ALA A 502 -3.76 6.80 -4.23
CA ALA A 502 -2.41 6.40 -4.63
C ALA A 502 -1.79 5.35 -3.71
N GLY A 503 -1.16 4.32 -4.27
CA GLY A 503 -0.29 3.39 -3.53
C GLY A 503 -1.01 2.47 -2.53
N LEU A 504 -2.20 1.98 -2.90
CA LEU A 504 -3.05 1.17 -2.02
C LEU A 504 -3.37 -0.19 -2.65
N LEU A 505 -3.43 -1.21 -1.80
CA LEU A 505 -4.02 -2.50 -2.12
C LEU A 505 -5.40 -2.62 -1.46
N PHE A 506 -6.42 -2.98 -2.23
CA PHE A 506 -7.74 -3.36 -1.74
C PHE A 506 -7.86 -4.89 -1.79
N ASP A 507 -7.85 -5.54 -0.63
CA ASP A 507 -7.85 -6.99 -0.51
C ASP A 507 -9.21 -7.48 -0.01
N ALA A 508 -9.91 -8.29 -0.80
CA ALA A 508 -11.30 -8.67 -0.52
C ALA A 508 -11.42 -9.50 0.76
N GLY A 509 -12.37 -9.15 1.62
CA GLY A 509 -12.74 -9.96 2.79
C GLY A 509 -13.48 -11.25 2.43
N THR A 510 -13.72 -12.08 3.44
CA THR A 510 -14.36 -13.40 3.30
C THR A 510 -15.83 -13.33 2.86
N THR A 511 -16.52 -12.25 3.24
CA THR A 511 -17.90 -11.98 2.84
C THR A 511 -17.89 -11.18 1.55
N SER A 512 -18.67 -11.62 0.56
CA SER A 512 -18.66 -11.01 -0.77
C SER A 512 -19.10 -9.55 -0.72
N SER A 513 -18.19 -8.66 -1.14
CA SER A 513 -18.51 -7.25 -1.34
C SER A 513 -19.22 -7.07 -2.68
N LYS A 514 -20.24 -6.22 -2.76
CA LYS A 514 -20.84 -5.87 -4.07
C LYS A 514 -19.77 -5.22 -4.97
N THR A 515 -19.06 -4.25 -4.41
CA THR A 515 -17.95 -3.56 -5.06
C THR A 515 -16.85 -3.30 -4.03
N LEU A 516 -15.56 -3.46 -4.35
CA LEU A 516 -14.49 -3.08 -3.41
C LEU A 516 -14.26 -1.57 -3.41
N VAL A 517 -14.18 -0.94 -4.59
CA VAL A 517 -14.05 0.52 -4.73
C VAL A 517 -15.03 1.07 -5.77
N GLU A 518 -15.72 2.15 -5.42
CA GLU A 518 -16.62 2.89 -6.32
C GLU A 518 -16.14 4.35 -6.44
N VAL A 519 -15.89 4.81 -7.67
CA VAL A 519 -15.48 6.18 -7.99
C VAL A 519 -16.64 6.91 -8.67
N GLY A 520 -17.29 7.80 -7.93
CA GLY A 520 -18.56 8.41 -8.30
C GLY A 520 -19.73 7.44 -8.02
N PRO A 521 -20.88 7.91 -7.53
CA PRO A 521 -22.08 7.08 -7.43
C PRO A 521 -22.65 6.73 -8.81
N ALA A 522 -23.42 5.65 -8.90
CA ALA A 522 -24.14 5.32 -10.13
C ALA A 522 -25.00 6.49 -10.62
N GLY A 523 -24.88 6.84 -11.91
CA GLY A 523 -25.55 7.99 -12.50
C GLY A 523 -24.77 9.31 -12.45
N SER A 524 -23.50 9.29 -12.04
CA SER A 524 -22.55 10.39 -12.28
C SER A 524 -22.60 10.87 -13.74
N THR A 525 -22.62 12.19 -13.91
CA THR A 525 -22.68 12.89 -15.23
C THR A 525 -21.90 14.20 -15.23
N ALA A 526 -21.24 14.54 -14.11
CA ALA A 526 -20.43 15.74 -14.04
C ALA A 526 -19.12 15.52 -14.79
N SER A 527 -18.76 16.46 -15.67
CA SER A 527 -17.43 16.46 -16.26
C SER A 527 -16.41 17.00 -15.27
N HIS A 528 -15.31 16.27 -15.13
CA HIS A 528 -14.17 16.60 -14.27
C HIS A 528 -12.89 16.87 -15.09
N ALA A 529 -13.02 17.26 -16.36
CA ALA A 529 -11.89 17.33 -17.29
C ALA A 529 -10.74 18.27 -16.85
N ALA A 530 -11.05 19.34 -16.10
CA ALA A 530 -10.07 20.31 -15.63
C ALA A 530 -9.25 19.81 -14.42
N ASP A 531 -9.88 19.02 -13.54
CA ASP A 531 -9.23 18.40 -12.39
C ASP A 531 -9.85 17.02 -12.14
N PRO A 532 -9.49 16.01 -12.94
CA PRO A 532 -10.10 14.70 -12.86
C PRO A 532 -9.74 14.02 -11.55
N THR A 533 -10.57 13.09 -11.09
CA THR A 533 -10.13 12.10 -10.10
C THR A 533 -9.08 11.16 -10.72
N SER A 534 -8.08 10.73 -9.95
CA SER A 534 -7.05 9.79 -10.45
C SER A 534 -6.68 8.69 -9.47
N LEU A 535 -6.43 7.50 -10.01
CA LEU A 535 -5.98 6.31 -9.31
C LEU A 535 -4.56 5.96 -9.76
N HIS A 536 -3.61 5.85 -8.83
CA HIS A 536 -2.21 5.55 -9.11
C HIS A 536 -1.71 4.38 -8.29
N ASP A 537 -1.16 3.33 -8.91
CA ASP A 537 -0.67 2.17 -8.15
C ASP A 537 -1.77 1.63 -7.21
N VAL A 538 -3.00 1.54 -7.73
CA VAL A 538 -4.16 1.03 -6.99
C VAL A 538 -4.41 -0.40 -7.42
N TYR A 539 -4.25 -1.30 -6.46
CA TYR A 539 -4.27 -2.74 -6.70
C TYR A 539 -5.45 -3.39 -6.00
N PHE A 540 -5.91 -4.51 -6.54
CA PHE A 540 -7.02 -5.29 -5.99
C PHE A 540 -6.63 -6.75 -5.95
N ARG A 541 -6.97 -7.41 -4.84
CA ARG A 541 -6.78 -8.85 -4.67
C ARG A 541 -8.07 -9.50 -4.20
N VAL A 542 -8.44 -10.62 -4.83
CA VAL A 542 -9.57 -11.45 -4.42
C VAL A 542 -9.08 -12.89 -4.20
N GLY A 543 -8.71 -13.22 -2.97
CA GLY A 543 -8.14 -14.51 -2.57
C GLY A 543 -6.61 -14.53 -2.47
N GLY A 544 -6.01 -15.71 -2.33
CA GLY A 544 -4.55 -15.92 -2.27
C GLY A 544 -3.98 -15.86 -0.85
N ALA A 545 -4.30 -14.80 -0.09
CA ALA A 545 -3.97 -14.68 1.34
C ALA A 545 -5.06 -15.27 2.27
N GLY A 546 -6.06 -15.94 1.69
CA GLY A 546 -7.22 -16.51 2.35
C GLY A 546 -8.40 -16.52 1.39
N VAL A 547 -9.60 -16.79 1.91
CA VAL A 547 -10.82 -16.62 1.11
C VAL A 547 -11.13 -15.13 0.99
N GLY A 548 -11.20 -14.61 -0.23
CA GLY A 548 -11.66 -13.26 -0.54
C GLY A 548 -12.73 -13.30 -1.62
N LYS A 549 -13.78 -12.49 -1.51
CA LYS A 549 -14.90 -12.48 -2.48
C LYS A 549 -15.38 -11.06 -2.79
N ALA A 550 -15.67 -10.80 -4.06
CA ALA A 550 -16.29 -9.55 -4.49
C ALA A 550 -17.03 -9.74 -5.82
N ALA A 551 -18.24 -9.21 -5.99
CA ALA A 551 -18.91 -9.27 -7.28
C ALA A 551 -18.17 -8.40 -8.33
N THR A 552 -17.83 -7.17 -7.98
CA THR A 552 -16.98 -6.30 -8.81
C THR A 552 -15.83 -5.72 -8.00
N SER A 553 -14.62 -5.66 -8.54
CA SER A 553 -13.51 -5.04 -7.78
C SER A 553 -13.57 -3.51 -7.85
N LEU A 554 -13.62 -2.94 -9.06
CA LEU A 554 -13.64 -1.49 -9.26
C LEU A 554 -14.79 -1.07 -10.18
N VAL A 555 -15.53 -0.05 -9.76
CA VAL A 555 -16.52 0.65 -10.59
C VAL A 555 -16.11 2.12 -10.71
N VAL A 556 -16.03 2.62 -11.94
CA VAL A 556 -15.72 4.02 -12.26
C VAL A 556 -16.95 4.64 -12.94
N ASN A 557 -17.73 5.40 -12.17
CA ASN A 557 -18.89 6.13 -12.67
C ASN A 557 -18.58 7.57 -13.08
N SER A 558 -17.67 8.25 -12.36
CA SER A 558 -17.31 9.63 -12.69
C SER A 558 -16.60 9.75 -14.04
N ASP A 559 -16.92 10.81 -14.77
CA ASP A 559 -16.29 11.13 -16.04
C ASP A 559 -14.83 11.57 -15.85
N ASN A 560 -14.05 11.49 -16.93
CA ASN A 560 -12.68 11.99 -17.04
C ASN A 560 -11.64 11.35 -16.09
N VAL A 561 -12.01 10.32 -15.31
CA VAL A 561 -11.11 9.64 -14.37
C VAL A 561 -9.83 9.16 -15.08
N ILE A 562 -8.69 9.36 -14.43
CA ILE A 562 -7.39 8.84 -14.88
C ILE A 562 -7.01 7.65 -14.01
N GLY A 563 -7.04 6.43 -14.55
CA GLY A 563 -6.38 5.29 -13.92
C GLY A 563 -4.98 5.11 -14.48
N ASP A 564 -4.00 4.97 -13.61
CA ASP A 564 -2.59 4.95 -13.98
C ASP A 564 -1.82 3.92 -13.16
N HIS A 565 -1.59 2.77 -13.78
CA HIS A 565 -1.11 1.53 -13.16
C HIS A 565 -2.12 0.95 -12.18
N MET A 566 -2.84 -0.07 -12.63
CA MET A 566 -3.74 -0.86 -11.80
C MET A 566 -3.52 -2.34 -12.07
N TRP A 567 -3.54 -3.12 -11.00
CA TRP A 567 -3.62 -4.57 -11.10
C TRP A 567 -4.84 -5.04 -10.33
N ILE A 568 -5.80 -5.59 -11.07
CA ILE A 568 -7.07 -6.06 -10.54
C ILE A 568 -7.06 -7.57 -10.68
N TRP A 569 -6.79 -8.29 -9.59
CA TRP A 569 -6.43 -9.71 -9.65
C TRP A 569 -7.38 -10.55 -8.80
N ARG A 570 -8.12 -11.46 -9.45
CA ARG A 570 -8.70 -12.62 -8.77
C ARG A 570 -7.60 -13.66 -8.65
N ALA A 571 -7.30 -14.10 -7.43
CA ALA A 571 -6.16 -14.96 -7.21
C ALA A 571 -6.25 -16.29 -7.97
N ASP A 572 -5.17 -16.66 -8.68
CA ASP A 572 -5.00 -17.96 -9.36
C ASP A 572 -4.18 -18.96 -8.52
N HIS A 573 -3.47 -18.48 -7.48
CA HIS A 573 -2.68 -19.31 -6.57
C HIS A 573 -2.68 -18.76 -5.12
N GLY A 574 -2.16 -19.58 -4.21
CA GLY A 574 -2.19 -19.32 -2.77
C GLY A 574 -3.38 -19.97 -2.07
N SER A 575 -3.66 -19.54 -0.84
CA SER A 575 -4.75 -20.07 -0.03
C SER A 575 -6.11 -19.48 -0.43
N GLY A 576 -7.19 -20.24 -0.25
CA GLY A 576 -8.56 -19.78 -0.51
C GLY A 576 -8.92 -19.59 -1.98
N VAL A 577 -8.12 -20.14 -2.91
CA VAL A 577 -8.33 -20.03 -4.36
C VAL A 577 -9.13 -21.20 -4.91
N GLY A 578 -10.01 -20.91 -5.88
CA GLY A 578 -10.75 -21.88 -6.66
C GLY A 578 -12.10 -21.33 -7.11
N TRP A 579 -12.71 -21.98 -8.10
CA TRP A 579 -13.92 -21.50 -8.78
C TRP A 579 -15.09 -21.14 -7.86
N THR A 580 -15.20 -21.81 -6.71
CA THR A 580 -16.24 -21.53 -5.69
C THR A 580 -15.69 -20.90 -4.40
N SER A 581 -14.36 -20.77 -4.28
CA SER A 581 -13.66 -20.29 -3.09
C SER A 581 -13.51 -18.77 -3.10
N ASN A 582 -12.78 -18.22 -4.07
CA ASN A 582 -12.56 -16.78 -4.23
C ASN A 582 -13.41 -16.22 -5.37
N THR A 583 -14.73 -16.32 -5.22
CA THR A 583 -15.66 -15.92 -6.28
C THR A 583 -15.56 -14.43 -6.57
N ALA A 584 -15.37 -14.11 -7.86
CA ALA A 584 -15.38 -12.73 -8.35
C ALA A 584 -15.87 -12.65 -9.79
N ASP A 585 -16.95 -11.91 -10.03
CA ASP A 585 -17.60 -11.87 -11.33
C ASP A 585 -16.83 -10.98 -12.33
N THR A 586 -16.57 -9.72 -11.98
CA THR A 586 -15.96 -8.73 -12.89
C THR A 586 -14.87 -7.91 -12.21
N GLY A 587 -13.77 -7.66 -12.92
CA GLY A 587 -12.68 -6.86 -12.38
C GLY A 587 -13.03 -5.37 -12.37
N LEU A 588 -13.25 -4.82 -13.56
CA LEU A 588 -13.48 -3.40 -13.79
C LEU A 588 -14.76 -3.14 -14.56
N VAL A 589 -15.55 -2.17 -14.09
CA VAL A 589 -16.64 -1.55 -14.86
C VAL A 589 -16.40 -0.05 -14.98
N VAL A 590 -16.34 0.46 -16.20
CA VAL A 590 -16.21 1.90 -16.50
C VAL A 590 -17.50 2.40 -17.12
N ASN A 591 -18.25 3.21 -16.36
CA ASN A 591 -19.48 3.86 -16.81
C ASN A 591 -19.26 5.31 -17.23
N GLY A 592 -18.30 6.01 -16.61
CA GLY A 592 -18.00 7.41 -16.91
C GLY A 592 -17.44 7.61 -18.32
N ASP A 593 -17.76 8.75 -18.91
CA ASP A 593 -17.26 9.21 -20.20
C ASP A 593 -15.83 9.76 -20.08
N ASP A 594 -15.07 9.71 -21.17
CA ASP A 594 -13.72 10.27 -21.31
C ASP A 594 -12.66 9.75 -20.32
N VAL A 595 -12.94 8.62 -19.66
CA VAL A 595 -12.01 7.91 -18.77
C VAL A 595 -10.77 7.46 -19.53
N THR A 596 -9.59 7.63 -18.91
CA THR A 596 -8.31 7.22 -19.49
C THR A 596 -7.58 6.26 -18.56
N MET A 597 -7.17 5.11 -19.07
CA MET A 597 -6.43 4.07 -18.35
C MET A 597 -5.05 3.87 -18.96
N TYR A 598 -4.00 3.94 -18.13
CA TYR A 598 -2.64 3.57 -18.47
C TYR A 598 -2.22 2.36 -17.65
N GLY A 599 -1.68 1.32 -18.29
CA GLY A 599 -1.11 0.19 -17.56
C GLY A 599 -2.20 -0.58 -16.81
N LEU A 600 -3.21 -1.05 -17.56
CA LEU A 600 -4.35 -1.76 -17.01
C LEU A 600 -4.10 -3.27 -17.04
N PHE A 601 -3.97 -3.88 -15.86
CA PHE A 601 -3.79 -5.33 -15.69
C PHE A 601 -5.04 -5.88 -14.98
N VAL A 602 -5.80 -6.78 -15.61
CA VAL A 602 -7.02 -7.35 -15.01
C VAL A 602 -7.10 -8.84 -15.29
N GLU A 603 -7.21 -9.68 -14.26
CA GLU A 603 -6.96 -11.12 -14.41
C GLU A 603 -7.91 -12.03 -13.62
N HIS A 604 -8.20 -13.18 -14.25
CA HIS A 604 -8.83 -14.39 -13.72
C HIS A 604 -10.27 -14.27 -13.19
N PHE A 605 -11.00 -13.20 -13.48
CA PHE A 605 -12.42 -13.06 -13.08
C PHE A 605 -13.31 -14.11 -13.75
N GLN A 606 -14.43 -14.45 -13.11
CA GLN A 606 -15.32 -15.53 -13.57
C GLN A 606 -16.18 -15.12 -14.76
N LYS A 607 -16.39 -13.82 -14.98
CA LYS A 607 -17.11 -13.26 -16.13
C LYS A 607 -16.21 -12.30 -16.91
N TYR A 608 -16.74 -11.17 -17.35
CA TYR A 608 -15.96 -10.13 -18.03
C TYR A 608 -14.88 -9.60 -17.10
N GLN A 609 -13.65 -9.47 -17.61
CA GLN A 609 -12.53 -8.92 -16.82
C GLN A 609 -12.69 -7.40 -16.74
N THR A 610 -12.90 -6.76 -17.89
CA THR A 610 -13.21 -5.33 -18.02
C THR A 610 -14.47 -5.12 -18.85
N VAL A 611 -15.37 -4.25 -18.37
CA VAL A 611 -16.55 -3.75 -19.10
C VAL A 611 -16.45 -2.23 -19.21
N TRP A 612 -16.66 -1.71 -20.41
CA TRP A 612 -16.60 -0.28 -20.73
C TRP A 612 -17.90 0.18 -21.37
N ASN A 613 -18.64 1.02 -20.64
CA ASN A 613 -19.95 1.54 -21.02
C ASN A 613 -19.92 3.02 -21.43
N GLY A 614 -18.92 3.79 -20.97
CA GLY A 614 -18.76 5.21 -21.30
C GLY A 614 -18.11 5.47 -22.67
N ASN A 615 -18.46 6.59 -23.29
CA ASN A 615 -17.86 7.11 -24.52
C ASN A 615 -16.51 7.79 -24.26
N GLY A 616 -15.72 8.03 -25.31
CA GLY A 616 -14.43 8.74 -25.21
C GLY A 616 -13.34 7.97 -24.46
N GLY A 617 -13.62 6.72 -24.09
CA GLY A 617 -12.72 5.88 -23.32
C GLY A 617 -11.40 5.62 -24.02
N ARG A 618 -10.31 5.69 -23.26
CA ARG A 618 -8.95 5.49 -23.77
C ARG A 618 -8.20 4.50 -22.90
N THR A 619 -7.66 3.44 -23.50
CA THR A 619 -6.77 2.48 -22.82
C THR A 619 -5.41 2.44 -23.51
N TYR A 620 -4.35 2.68 -22.75
CA TYR A 620 -2.98 2.53 -23.21
C TYR A 620 -2.32 1.43 -22.39
N PHE A 621 -2.03 0.33 -23.07
CA PHE A 621 -1.63 -0.95 -22.49
C PHE A 621 -2.77 -1.63 -21.71
N PHE A 622 -3.11 -2.84 -22.13
CA PHE A 622 -3.94 -3.78 -21.39
C PHE A 622 -3.26 -5.14 -21.34
N GLN A 623 -3.25 -5.76 -20.17
CA GLN A 623 -2.84 -7.15 -20.00
C GLN A 623 -3.93 -7.90 -19.24
N ASN A 624 -4.20 -9.12 -19.70
CA ASN A 624 -5.16 -10.00 -19.08
C ASN A 624 -4.71 -11.46 -19.17
N GLU A 625 -5.05 -12.21 -18.13
CA GLU A 625 -5.18 -13.66 -18.16
C GLU A 625 -6.61 -14.07 -17.83
N MET A 626 -7.19 -14.97 -18.62
CA MET A 626 -8.50 -15.56 -18.36
C MET A 626 -8.45 -16.46 -17.11
N PRO A 627 -9.59 -16.77 -16.46
CA PRO A 627 -9.58 -17.66 -15.30
C PRO A 627 -9.03 -19.03 -15.71
N TYR A 628 -8.10 -19.57 -14.94
CA TYR A 628 -7.51 -20.89 -15.23
C TYR A 628 -8.46 -22.04 -14.85
N ASP A 629 -9.35 -21.76 -13.90
CA ASP A 629 -10.13 -22.72 -13.14
C ASP A 629 -11.62 -22.89 -13.50
N PRO A 630 -12.15 -22.48 -14.68
CA PRO A 630 -13.47 -22.94 -15.12
C PRO A 630 -13.54 -24.48 -15.10
N PRO A 631 -14.51 -25.09 -14.39
CA PRO A 631 -14.52 -26.55 -14.23
C PRO A 631 -14.90 -27.29 -15.52
N ASN A 632 -15.69 -26.64 -16.38
CA ASN A 632 -16.07 -27.13 -17.70
C ASN A 632 -16.68 -25.98 -18.51
N GLN A 633 -16.88 -26.21 -19.82
CA GLN A 633 -17.46 -25.19 -20.71
C GLN A 633 -18.85 -24.72 -20.26
N ALA A 634 -19.71 -25.63 -19.78
CA ALA A 634 -21.08 -25.28 -19.39
C ALA A 634 -21.13 -24.31 -18.19
N ALA A 635 -20.16 -24.41 -17.28
CA ALA A 635 -20.02 -23.49 -16.15
C ALA A 635 -19.50 -22.10 -16.57
N TRP A 636 -18.94 -21.98 -17.77
CA TRP A 636 -18.35 -20.75 -18.30
C TRP A 636 -18.89 -20.44 -19.71
N MET A 637 -20.20 -20.27 -19.78
CA MET A 637 -20.91 -19.74 -20.94
C MET A 637 -21.47 -18.36 -20.62
N ASN A 638 -21.46 -17.47 -21.61
CA ASN A 638 -22.21 -16.22 -21.59
C ASN A 638 -23.36 -16.30 -22.61
N GLY A 639 -24.52 -16.78 -22.17
CA GLY A 639 -25.61 -17.15 -23.07
C GLY A 639 -25.16 -18.25 -24.03
N SER A 640 -25.19 -17.98 -25.34
CA SER A 640 -24.69 -18.89 -26.38
C SER A 640 -23.20 -18.73 -26.68
N THR A 641 -22.52 -17.74 -26.11
CA THR A 641 -21.09 -17.48 -26.32
C THR A 641 -20.25 -18.32 -25.35
N GLN A 642 -19.20 -18.96 -25.85
CA GLN A 642 -18.24 -19.68 -25.02
C GLN A 642 -17.35 -18.70 -24.25
N GLY A 643 -17.42 -18.72 -22.92
CA GLY A 643 -16.68 -17.82 -22.05
C GLY A 643 -17.15 -16.35 -22.10
N TYR A 644 -16.37 -15.50 -21.45
CA TYR A 644 -16.55 -14.06 -21.38
C TYR A 644 -15.30 -13.36 -21.91
N ALA A 645 -15.47 -12.25 -22.62
CA ALA A 645 -14.35 -11.47 -23.12
C ALA A 645 -13.51 -10.89 -21.96
N ALA A 646 -12.20 -10.76 -22.20
CA ALA A 646 -11.31 -10.00 -21.34
C ALA A 646 -11.67 -8.52 -21.35
N TYR A 647 -12.05 -7.98 -22.51
CA TYR A 647 -12.35 -6.57 -22.66
C TYR A 647 -13.66 -6.39 -23.46
N LYS A 648 -14.73 -5.93 -22.79
CA LYS A 648 -16.02 -5.63 -23.41
C LYS A 648 -16.22 -4.13 -23.51
N VAL A 649 -16.33 -3.59 -24.72
CA VAL A 649 -16.93 -2.27 -24.97
C VAL A 649 -18.40 -2.48 -25.29
N ALA A 650 -19.31 -1.84 -24.55
CA ALA A 650 -20.75 -1.97 -24.74
C ALA A 650 -21.18 -1.55 -26.15
N ASP A 651 -22.22 -2.20 -26.68
CA ASP A 651 -22.64 -1.99 -28.07
C ASP A 651 -23.21 -0.57 -28.31
N SER A 652 -23.62 0.11 -27.24
CA SER A 652 -24.07 1.50 -27.24
C SER A 652 -22.94 2.53 -27.33
N VAL A 653 -21.68 2.12 -27.12
CA VAL A 653 -20.53 3.04 -27.15
C VAL A 653 -20.25 3.47 -28.58
N THR A 654 -20.10 4.78 -28.77
CA THR A 654 -19.87 5.40 -30.09
C THR A 654 -18.45 5.88 -30.30
N SER A 655 -17.64 5.96 -29.24
CA SER A 655 -16.22 6.33 -29.34
C SER A 655 -15.39 5.64 -28.24
N HIS A 656 -14.29 5.02 -28.65
CA HIS A 656 -13.36 4.34 -27.74
C HIS A 656 -12.01 4.14 -28.45
N GLN A 657 -10.90 4.17 -27.73
CA GLN A 657 -9.57 3.91 -28.31
C GLN A 657 -8.74 3.05 -27.37
N ALA A 658 -8.13 1.99 -27.89
CA ALA A 658 -7.24 1.15 -27.11
C ALA A 658 -5.96 0.78 -27.88
N TYR A 659 -4.82 0.81 -27.20
CA TYR A 659 -3.49 0.59 -27.77
C TYR A 659 -2.72 -0.46 -26.98
N GLY A 660 -2.23 -1.52 -27.64
CA GLY A 660 -1.39 -2.56 -27.03
C GLY A 660 -2.16 -3.41 -26.04
N LEU A 661 -2.99 -4.34 -26.51
CA LEU A 661 -3.82 -5.21 -25.66
C LEU A 661 -3.36 -6.66 -25.75
N GLY A 662 -3.12 -7.29 -24.61
CA GLY A 662 -2.82 -8.72 -24.49
C GLY A 662 -3.90 -9.45 -23.69
N SER A 663 -4.35 -10.62 -24.16
CA SER A 663 -5.21 -11.53 -23.39
C SER A 663 -4.77 -12.98 -23.55
N TYR A 664 -4.52 -13.64 -22.41
CA TYR A 664 -3.89 -14.96 -22.37
C TYR A 664 -4.83 -15.98 -21.74
N CYS A 665 -4.75 -17.24 -22.16
CA CYS A 665 -5.45 -18.35 -21.50
C CYS A 665 -4.48 -19.44 -21.05
N TYR A 666 -4.78 -20.03 -19.90
CA TYR A 666 -4.15 -21.23 -19.37
C TYR A 666 -5.19 -22.06 -18.62
N PHE A 667 -6.16 -22.63 -19.34
CA PHE A 667 -7.26 -23.41 -18.75
C PHE A 667 -6.75 -24.77 -18.22
N ASN A 668 -5.87 -24.77 -17.23
CA ASN A 668 -5.19 -25.96 -16.73
C ASN A 668 -6.12 -26.93 -15.99
N VAL A 669 -7.17 -26.42 -15.35
CA VAL A 669 -8.19 -27.26 -14.69
C VAL A 669 -8.99 -28.04 -15.72
N ASN A 670 -9.32 -27.41 -16.85
CA ASN A 670 -9.98 -28.08 -17.95
C ASN A 670 -9.54 -27.52 -19.32
N PRO A 671 -8.51 -28.13 -19.95
CA PRO A 671 -7.95 -27.62 -21.22
C PRO A 671 -8.90 -27.66 -22.42
N SER A 672 -10.07 -28.31 -22.30
CA SER A 672 -11.10 -28.31 -23.34
C SER A 672 -11.96 -27.04 -23.34
N VAL A 673 -11.87 -26.22 -22.29
CA VAL A 673 -12.55 -24.93 -22.22
C VAL A 673 -12.03 -24.01 -23.33
N THR A 674 -12.96 -23.31 -23.96
CA THR A 674 -12.70 -22.35 -25.02
C THR A 674 -13.32 -21.01 -24.63
N ALA A 675 -12.58 -19.94 -24.89
CA ALA A 675 -13.12 -18.59 -24.98
C ALA A 675 -13.38 -18.30 -26.45
N ALA A 676 -14.60 -17.89 -26.81
CA ALA A 676 -14.95 -17.56 -28.19
C ALA A 676 -14.05 -16.42 -28.74
N ARG A 677 -13.74 -15.45 -27.88
CA ARG A 677 -12.96 -14.26 -28.23
C ARG A 677 -12.36 -13.60 -26.99
N ALA A 678 -11.27 -12.85 -27.16
CA ALA A 678 -10.68 -12.06 -26.08
C ALA A 678 -11.32 -10.68 -25.92
N ILE A 679 -11.69 -10.02 -27.02
CA ILE A 679 -12.26 -8.67 -27.00
C ILE A 679 -13.65 -8.68 -27.67
N GLU A 680 -14.58 -7.94 -27.08
CA GLU A 680 -15.92 -7.67 -27.63
C GLU A 680 -16.11 -6.16 -27.78
N ALA A 681 -16.46 -5.70 -28.98
CA ALA A 681 -16.66 -4.27 -29.24
C ALA A 681 -17.69 -4.03 -30.36
N PRO A 682 -18.38 -2.89 -30.41
CA PRO A 682 -19.19 -2.52 -31.57
C PRO A 682 -18.32 -2.30 -32.81
N ASP A 683 -18.84 -2.68 -33.97
CA ASP A 683 -18.24 -2.34 -35.27
C ASP A 683 -18.58 -0.88 -35.61
N ASN A 684 -17.73 0.04 -35.14
CA ASN A 684 -17.90 1.48 -35.29
C ASN A 684 -16.54 2.12 -35.62
N PRO A 685 -16.44 2.99 -36.64
CA PRO A 685 -15.17 3.61 -37.06
C PRO A 685 -14.48 4.46 -35.96
N ASN A 686 -15.22 4.86 -34.93
CA ASN A 686 -14.71 5.63 -33.79
C ASN A 686 -14.38 4.77 -32.57
N VAL A 687 -14.65 3.46 -32.61
CA VAL A 687 -14.29 2.47 -31.58
C VAL A 687 -13.10 1.66 -32.10
N ARG A 688 -11.89 2.09 -31.77
CA ARG A 688 -10.65 1.67 -32.44
C ARG A 688 -9.70 0.94 -31.50
N PHE A 689 -9.15 -0.16 -31.98
CA PHE A 689 -8.12 -0.93 -31.29
C PHE A 689 -6.87 -1.01 -32.16
N THR A 690 -5.70 -0.89 -31.54
CA THR A 690 -4.39 -0.99 -32.20
C THR A 690 -3.50 -1.93 -31.43
N SER A 691 -2.82 -2.83 -32.12
CA SER A 691 -1.87 -3.81 -31.56
C SER A 691 -2.49 -4.73 -30.51
N MET A 692 -3.16 -5.78 -30.96
CA MET A 692 -3.78 -6.79 -30.09
C MET A 692 -3.07 -8.13 -30.25
N VAL A 693 -2.87 -8.84 -29.14
CA VAL A 693 -2.30 -10.18 -29.10
C VAL A 693 -3.14 -11.09 -28.19
N THR A 694 -3.39 -12.31 -28.63
CA THR A 694 -3.92 -13.38 -27.78
C THR A 694 -2.95 -14.53 -27.68
N VAL A 695 -2.85 -15.15 -26.50
CA VAL A 695 -1.89 -16.23 -26.24
C VAL A 695 -2.56 -17.41 -25.54
N SER A 696 -2.30 -18.63 -26.02
CA SER A 696 -2.57 -19.88 -25.31
C SER A 696 -1.26 -20.32 -24.66
N LEU A 697 -1.16 -20.18 -23.35
CA LEU A 697 0.07 -20.42 -22.60
C LEU A 697 0.40 -21.92 -22.62
N GLY A 698 1.55 -22.26 -23.21
CA GLY A 698 1.94 -23.65 -23.45
C GLY A 698 0.93 -24.45 -24.28
N GLY A 699 0.06 -23.79 -25.06
CA GLY A 699 -0.99 -24.45 -25.82
C GLY A 699 -2.18 -24.94 -24.99
N THR A 700 -2.31 -24.51 -23.73
CA THR A 700 -3.36 -24.96 -22.81
C THR A 700 -4.61 -24.07 -22.92
N GLY A 701 -5.70 -24.63 -23.42
CA GLY A 701 -6.94 -23.90 -23.68
C GLY A 701 -6.97 -23.21 -25.04
N THR A 702 -8.11 -22.62 -25.40
CA THR A 702 -8.28 -21.94 -26.70
C THR A 702 -8.94 -20.58 -26.55
N ILE A 703 -8.39 -19.59 -27.24
CA ILE A 703 -9.07 -18.33 -27.57
C ILE A 703 -9.37 -18.36 -29.07
N GLY A 704 -10.66 -18.40 -29.43
CA GLY A 704 -11.11 -18.55 -30.81
C GLY A 704 -10.74 -17.36 -31.70
N HIS A 705 -10.91 -16.15 -31.16
CA HIS A 705 -10.65 -14.90 -31.88
C HIS A 705 -9.99 -13.82 -31.01
N VAL A 706 -9.23 -12.93 -31.64
CA VAL A 706 -8.63 -11.78 -30.95
C VAL A 706 -9.72 -10.80 -30.53
N ILE A 707 -10.57 -10.40 -31.47
CA ILE A 707 -11.67 -9.46 -31.25
C ILE A 707 -12.89 -9.87 -32.07
N ASN A 708 -14.07 -9.87 -31.47
CA ASN A 708 -15.31 -10.29 -32.12
C ASN A 708 -15.13 -11.62 -32.87
N ASN A 709 -15.16 -11.61 -34.20
CA ASN A 709 -14.98 -12.80 -35.04
C ASN A 709 -13.69 -12.71 -35.89
N THR A 710 -12.71 -11.91 -35.47
CA THR A 710 -11.52 -11.54 -36.24
C THR A 710 -10.22 -11.84 -35.48
N GLY A 711 -9.20 -12.32 -36.21
CA GLY A 711 -7.94 -12.81 -35.65
C GLY A 711 -8.10 -14.19 -35.00
N GLY A 712 -6.98 -14.81 -34.61
CA GLY A 712 -6.99 -16.12 -33.96
C GLY A 712 -7.06 -17.33 -34.90
N PRO A 713 -7.18 -18.54 -34.33
CA PRO A 713 -7.22 -18.83 -32.90
C PRO A 713 -5.83 -18.76 -32.26
N SER A 714 -5.80 -18.65 -30.93
CA SER A 714 -4.64 -19.00 -30.09
C SER A 714 -4.97 -20.31 -29.37
N ASN A 715 -4.27 -21.39 -29.69
CA ASN A 715 -4.48 -22.73 -29.12
C ASN A 715 -3.18 -23.56 -29.17
N ALA A 716 -3.25 -24.87 -28.89
CA ALA A 716 -2.12 -25.79 -28.94
C ALA A 716 -1.34 -25.82 -30.29
N THR A 717 -1.95 -25.40 -31.40
CA THR A 717 -1.30 -25.39 -32.72
C THR A 717 -0.63 -24.04 -33.00
N THR A 718 -1.30 -22.94 -32.69
CA THR A 718 -0.84 -21.59 -33.09
C THR A 718 -0.13 -20.83 -31.98
N ASN A 719 -0.43 -21.14 -30.70
CA ASN A 719 0.00 -20.47 -29.47
C ASN A 719 -0.31 -18.96 -29.39
N VAL A 720 0.06 -18.17 -30.38
CA VAL A 720 -0.06 -16.71 -30.42
C VAL A 720 -0.83 -16.29 -31.66
N ALA A 721 -1.70 -15.30 -31.51
CA ALA A 721 -2.35 -14.63 -32.64
C ALA A 721 -2.31 -13.11 -32.45
N ASN A 722 -1.94 -12.40 -33.50
CA ASN A 722 -1.81 -10.94 -33.51
C ASN A 722 -2.86 -10.32 -34.44
N LEU A 723 -3.38 -9.15 -34.06
CA LEU A 723 -4.21 -8.31 -34.90
C LEU A 723 -3.80 -6.84 -34.76
N VAL A 724 -3.40 -6.22 -35.86
CA VAL A 724 -2.79 -4.87 -35.82
C VAL A 724 -3.81 -3.77 -35.58
N ARG A 725 -5.03 -3.88 -36.13
CA ARG A 725 -6.10 -2.88 -36.05
C ARG A 725 -7.49 -3.51 -36.04
N TYR A 726 -8.46 -2.79 -35.45
CA TYR A 726 -9.89 -3.09 -35.54
C TYR A 726 -10.73 -1.82 -35.24
N PRO A 727 -11.90 -1.63 -35.88
CA PRO A 727 -12.28 -2.28 -37.13
C PRO A 727 -11.31 -1.91 -38.26
#